data_AF-A0A938UQP5-F1
#
_entry.id   AF-A0A938UQP5-F1
#
_cell.length_a   1.000
_cell.length_b   1.000
_cell.length_c   1.000
_cell.angle_alpha   90.00
_cell.angle_beta   90.00
_cell.angle_gamma   90.00
#
_symmetry.space_group_name_H-M   'P 1'
#
loop_
_entity.id
_entity.type
_entity.pdbx_description
1 polymer ?
#
loop_
_entity_poly.entity_id
_entity_poly.type
_entity_poly.pdbx_seq_one_letter_code
_entity_poly.pdbx_strand_id
1 'polypeptide(L)'
;MVDVLNILVLLYFVTLTAGYIALFVAAVVGVIHVRRDLEGSAPESISARGRATLPISILCPAFNEEKTVVESVRALLQLRYPQHEVVVVNDGSKDKTMHVLRQAFALEPVPFDIRFDLPCKPIRSVYRSGLYKKLVVIDKENGGKSDGLNCGVNAARYPLVCAIDADTLILPDALLRLVRPFLSDVDVVGVGGTICLANGCKIEKGELVEMGLPKSWLARYQVVEYLRAFLVGRLGWDRMGGNLIISGAFGLFRRSAVVAAGGYAHDSIGEDMELVTRLRHQVPSWLQGRAIQHLPDPVSFTEAPETLKILGNQRDRWQRGLADTLWRHRRMAFNPRYGSVGVVVMPFYVFFELFGPVVELFGYFWFFITAVAGVIDPWFAGIFLLLAVLIGFLLSLGSIFLEELTLSFYRNRGDLLRLIVVALVENIGYRQMVLWFRLRGLYKYLRGEKKWGRMTRMGFGGPAAQARQSRLLPILVTALIAGLVAMPVVWLVKPRPAALPVVLSKTVPFENSREHARMMWLLSQAKAKPMTSKVLWDNATDYVGYDPATRKYRQLAAADLSGKNLLLIADSYGVYRDDFDAFPRPVAHLELSQRIYGGMYPQEVEAIEQFVQRGGRIYGEFNTYATPTPYALRLRLEKLFNLQWSGWAGRRVDNFADDREIAQWVQKRWAEETGRPYDLVGPGILLIHEDGRVCCLQQDLDITADPLTLHAAGRKIPFTYWFDINLPTEPTEVRAEFTINSMPPGDELMRKFGISKRFPAIVHDDGCQHMYVAGDMADGQETLGLPWLWGVPTLRRGMASLGIMPEETRLLWQIYAPLLLKMIEADKRQ
;
A
#
# COMPACT_ATOMS: atom_id res chain seq x y z
N MET A 1 -15.33 -6.42 -9.11
CA MET A 1 -14.14 -7.11 -8.54
C MET A 1 -13.08 -6.13 -8.06
N VAL A 2 -12.66 -5.18 -8.90
CA VAL A 2 -11.64 -4.17 -8.55
C VAL A 2 -12.05 -3.33 -7.34
N ASP A 3 -13.31 -2.87 -7.28
CA ASP A 3 -13.81 -2.08 -6.13
C ASP A 3 -13.80 -2.87 -4.82
N VAL A 4 -14.18 -4.15 -4.88
CA VAL A 4 -14.14 -5.05 -3.72
C VAL A 4 -12.71 -5.18 -3.21
N LEU A 5 -11.73 -5.38 -4.11
CA LEU A 5 -10.31 -5.46 -3.72
C LEU A 5 -9.80 -4.14 -3.13
N ASN A 6 -10.20 -3.00 -3.70
CA ASN A 6 -9.84 -1.67 -3.15
C ASN A 6 -10.41 -1.47 -1.75
N ILE A 7 -11.67 -1.84 -1.52
CA ILE A 7 -12.32 -1.78 -0.20
C ILE A 7 -11.60 -2.71 0.78
N LEU A 8 -11.24 -3.92 0.38
CA LEU A 8 -10.51 -4.87 1.24
C LEU A 8 -9.13 -4.34 1.65
N VAL A 9 -8.38 -3.75 0.71
CA VAL A 9 -7.07 -3.14 0.99
C VAL A 9 -7.24 -1.95 1.95
N LEU A 10 -8.25 -1.10 1.73
CA LEU A 10 -8.53 0.03 2.61
C LEU A 10 -8.93 -0.42 4.02
N LEU A 11 -9.83 -1.41 4.14
CA LEU A 11 -10.25 -1.98 5.41
C LEU A 11 -9.08 -2.60 6.16
N TYR A 12 -8.20 -3.33 5.47
CA TYR A 12 -6.98 -3.87 6.05
C TYR A 12 -6.07 -2.76 6.60
N PHE A 13 -5.84 -1.70 5.80
CA PHE A 13 -5.03 -0.55 6.23
C PHE A 13 -5.63 0.14 7.46
N VAL A 14 -6.93 0.46 7.43
CA VAL A 14 -7.63 1.13 8.54
C VAL A 14 -7.60 0.28 9.81
N THR A 15 -7.85 -1.03 9.70
CA THR A 15 -7.87 -1.94 10.85
C THR A 15 -6.47 -2.09 11.45
N LEU A 16 -5.44 -2.23 10.61
CA LEU A 16 -4.04 -2.29 11.04
C LEU A 16 -3.64 -1.01 11.77
N THR A 17 -3.94 0.15 11.18
CA THR A 17 -3.67 1.46 11.78
C THR A 17 -4.39 1.63 13.10
N ALA A 18 -5.68 1.31 13.17
CA ALA A 18 -6.46 1.39 14.40
C ALA A 18 -5.86 0.49 15.50
N GLY A 19 -5.42 -0.72 15.14
CA GLY A 19 -4.73 -1.62 16.06
C GLY A 19 -3.42 -1.05 16.62
N TYR A 20 -2.57 -0.46 15.77
CA TYR A 20 -1.34 0.20 16.23
C TYR A 20 -1.60 1.44 17.08
N ILE A 21 -2.63 2.23 16.76
CA ILE A 21 -3.05 3.37 17.59
C ILE A 21 -3.54 2.88 18.96
N ALA A 22 -4.36 1.82 18.99
CA ALA A 22 -4.82 1.23 20.24
C ALA A 22 -3.64 0.72 21.10
N LEU A 23 -2.65 0.07 20.48
CA LEU A 23 -1.41 -0.34 21.15
C LEU A 23 -0.64 0.86 21.71
N PHE A 24 -0.52 1.93 20.92
CA PHE A 24 0.16 3.16 21.35
C PHE A 24 -0.55 3.82 22.55
N VAL A 25 -1.87 3.96 22.50
CA VAL A 25 -2.66 4.51 23.61
C VAL A 25 -2.54 3.62 24.85
N ALA A 26 -2.65 2.30 24.70
CA ALA A 26 -2.47 1.35 25.78
C ALA A 26 -1.07 1.44 26.41
N ALA A 27 -0.03 1.63 25.59
CA ALA A 27 1.33 1.84 26.04
C ALA A 27 1.49 3.16 26.82
N VAL A 28 0.92 4.27 26.33
CA VAL A 28 0.93 5.57 27.06
C VAL A 28 0.29 5.40 28.44
N VAL A 29 -0.86 4.73 28.52
CA VAL A 29 -1.52 4.44 29.81
C VAL A 29 -0.63 3.55 30.70
N GLY A 30 0.02 2.54 30.12
CA GLY A 30 0.97 1.68 30.81
C GLY A 30 2.14 2.45 31.41
N VAL A 31 2.76 3.35 30.65
CA VAL A 31 3.83 4.24 31.12
C VAL A 31 3.36 5.12 32.27
N ILE A 32 2.19 5.76 32.16
CA ILE A 32 1.65 6.63 33.21
C ILE A 32 1.40 5.84 34.50
N HIS A 33 0.86 4.63 34.39
CA HIS A 33 0.59 3.77 35.54
C HIS A 33 1.88 3.36 36.25
N VAL A 34 2.86 2.84 35.51
CA VAL A 34 4.15 2.44 36.06
C VAL A 34 4.86 3.64 36.72
N ARG A 35 4.80 4.83 36.11
CA ARG A 35 5.41 6.03 36.69
C ARG A 35 4.79 6.41 38.04
N ARG A 36 3.45 6.34 38.17
CA ARG A 36 2.77 6.57 39.44
C ARG A 36 3.15 5.54 40.50
N ASP A 37 3.27 4.28 40.10
CA ASP A 37 3.66 3.20 41.03
C ASP A 37 5.13 3.36 41.49
N LEU A 38 6.01 3.84 40.60
CA LEU A 38 7.41 4.12 40.90
C LEU A 38 7.59 5.31 41.85
N GLU A 39 6.74 6.34 41.75
CA GLU A 39 6.73 7.50 42.67
C GLU A 39 6.44 7.09 44.13
N GLY A 40 5.83 5.91 44.36
CA GLY A 40 5.58 5.35 45.69
C GLY A 40 6.51 4.21 46.14
N SER A 41 7.40 3.70 45.29
CA SER A 41 8.20 2.48 45.56
C SER A 41 9.61 2.51 44.96
N ALA A 42 10.52 3.25 45.61
CA ALA A 42 11.93 3.33 45.19
C ALA A 42 12.62 1.94 45.20
N PRO A 43 13.53 1.62 44.26
CA PRO A 43 14.32 0.37 44.27
C PRO A 43 15.03 0.11 45.60
N GLU A 44 15.44 1.18 46.28
CA GLU A 44 16.08 1.18 47.60
C GLU A 44 15.17 0.58 48.69
N SER A 45 13.85 0.79 48.59
CA SER A 45 12.88 0.20 49.53
C SER A 45 12.77 -1.32 49.39
N ILE A 46 13.07 -1.87 48.21
CA ILE A 46 13.07 -3.32 47.94
C ILE A 46 14.37 -3.95 48.42
N SER A 47 15.50 -3.27 48.18
CA SER A 47 16.81 -3.65 48.74
C SER A 47 16.80 -3.66 50.28
N ALA A 48 16.11 -2.70 50.90
CA ALA A 48 15.93 -2.63 52.35
C ALA A 48 15.08 -3.79 52.93
N ARG A 49 14.22 -4.42 52.11
CA ARG A 49 13.41 -5.58 52.48
C ARG A 49 14.14 -6.91 52.32
N GLY A 50 15.48 -6.96 52.33
CA GLY A 50 16.32 -8.07 51.85
C GLY A 50 15.99 -9.52 52.24
N ARG A 51 15.14 -9.80 53.24
CA ARG A 51 14.61 -11.14 53.56
C ARG A 51 13.25 -11.49 52.90
N ALA A 52 12.53 -10.50 52.38
CA ALA A 52 11.24 -10.65 51.71
C ALA A 52 11.35 -10.65 50.18
N THR A 53 12.57 -10.54 49.62
CA THR A 53 12.82 -10.67 48.18
C THR A 53 13.01 -12.14 47.80
N LEU A 54 12.41 -12.54 46.67
CA LEU A 54 12.54 -13.91 46.15
C LEU A 54 13.93 -14.11 45.52
N PRO A 55 14.70 -15.15 45.88
CA PRO A 55 16.02 -15.34 45.31
C PRO A 55 15.94 -15.76 43.83
N ILE A 56 16.98 -15.44 43.06
CA ILE A 56 17.00 -15.58 41.58
C ILE A 56 18.19 -16.42 41.11
N SER A 57 17.94 -17.43 40.27
CA SER A 57 18.98 -18.17 39.53
C SER A 57 19.11 -17.60 38.12
N ILE A 58 20.24 -16.98 37.81
CA ILE A 58 20.54 -16.44 36.47
C ILE A 58 21.10 -17.55 35.59
N LEU A 59 20.49 -17.81 34.45
CA LEU A 59 20.84 -18.86 33.50
C LEU A 59 21.48 -18.22 32.26
N CYS A 60 22.75 -18.54 32.01
CA CYS A 60 23.54 -17.99 30.91
C CYS A 60 24.06 -19.13 30.02
N PRO A 61 23.34 -19.52 28.94
CA PRO A 61 23.82 -20.49 27.97
C PRO A 61 24.94 -19.87 27.11
N ALA A 62 26.05 -20.59 26.95
CA ALA A 62 27.21 -20.14 26.18
C ALA A 62 27.61 -21.21 25.15
N PHE A 63 27.82 -20.79 23.90
CA PHE A 63 28.33 -21.64 22.83
C PHE A 63 29.26 -20.85 21.89
N ASN A 64 30.56 -21.14 21.93
CA ASN A 64 31.61 -20.42 21.21
C ASN A 64 31.69 -18.92 21.55
N GLU A 65 31.78 -18.62 22.85
CA GLU A 65 31.80 -17.27 23.41
C GLU A 65 33.15 -16.92 24.06
N GLU A 66 34.27 -17.51 23.62
CA GLU A 66 35.59 -17.34 24.25
C GLU A 66 36.04 -15.88 24.40
N LYS A 67 35.50 -14.98 23.55
CA LYS A 67 35.86 -13.56 23.50
C LYS A 67 35.12 -12.68 24.49
N THR A 68 33.94 -13.09 24.93
CA THR A 68 32.97 -12.25 25.65
C THR A 68 32.55 -12.85 26.99
N VAL A 69 32.56 -14.19 27.09
CA VAL A 69 31.94 -14.92 28.23
C VAL A 69 32.50 -14.51 29.60
N VAL A 70 33.80 -14.23 29.71
CA VAL A 70 34.44 -13.87 30.99
C VAL A 70 33.94 -12.52 31.49
N GLU A 71 33.81 -11.55 30.59
CA GLU A 71 33.32 -10.20 30.91
C GLU A 71 31.84 -10.24 31.27
N SER A 72 31.03 -10.98 30.50
CA SER A 72 29.62 -11.18 30.78
C SER A 72 29.39 -11.83 32.14
N VAL A 73 30.12 -12.91 32.48
CA VAL A 73 29.99 -13.57 33.78
C VAL A 73 30.40 -12.65 34.93
N ARG A 74 31.46 -11.84 34.76
CA ARG A 74 31.85 -10.84 35.77
C ARG A 74 30.75 -9.81 36.00
N ALA A 75 30.12 -9.31 34.94
CA ALA A 75 29.00 -8.37 35.04
C ALA A 75 27.81 -8.99 35.82
N LEU A 76 27.44 -10.24 35.51
CA LEU A 76 26.35 -10.94 36.22
C LEU A 76 26.66 -11.17 37.71
N LEU A 77 27.94 -11.40 38.04
CA LEU A 77 28.38 -11.53 39.43
C LEU A 77 28.35 -10.21 40.20
N GLN A 78 28.41 -9.06 39.53
CA GLN A 78 28.44 -7.73 40.16
C GLN A 78 27.06 -7.09 40.35
N LEU A 79 25.99 -7.73 39.88
CA LEU A 79 24.62 -7.24 40.02
C LEU A 79 24.24 -7.00 41.49
N ARG A 80 23.50 -5.90 41.72
CA ARG A 80 23.01 -5.51 43.05
C ARG A 80 21.68 -6.21 43.31
N TYR A 81 21.75 -7.39 43.90
CA TYR A 81 20.56 -8.14 44.33
C TYR A 81 20.84 -8.91 45.64
N PRO A 82 19.89 -8.97 46.60
CA PRO A 82 20.16 -9.56 47.92
C PRO A 82 20.61 -11.03 47.87
N GLN A 83 19.98 -11.83 47.02
CA GLN A 83 20.30 -13.25 46.90
C GLN A 83 20.11 -13.73 45.46
N HIS A 84 21.23 -13.93 44.75
CA HIS A 84 21.26 -14.52 43.42
C HIS A 84 22.42 -15.49 43.22
N GLU A 85 22.26 -16.40 42.26
CA GLU A 85 23.33 -17.24 41.72
C GLU A 85 23.43 -17.09 40.21
N VAL A 86 24.60 -17.43 39.67
CA VAL A 86 24.88 -17.43 38.23
C VAL A 86 25.21 -18.86 37.81
N VAL A 87 24.39 -19.42 36.92
CA VAL A 87 24.54 -20.75 36.32
C VAL A 87 24.90 -20.56 34.85
N VAL A 88 26.17 -20.75 34.53
CA VAL A 88 26.67 -20.70 33.15
C VAL A 88 26.60 -22.10 32.57
N VAL A 89 25.97 -22.26 31.42
CA VAL A 89 25.85 -23.57 30.74
C VAL A 89 26.68 -23.54 29.46
N ASN A 90 27.87 -24.15 29.50
CA ASN A 90 28.70 -24.36 28.32
C ASN A 90 28.10 -25.48 27.48
N ASP A 91 27.39 -25.11 26.40
CA ASP A 91 26.63 -26.03 25.56
C ASP A 91 27.52 -26.70 24.49
N GLY A 92 28.57 -27.39 24.92
CA GLY A 92 29.46 -28.13 24.02
C GLY A 92 30.25 -27.24 23.05
N SER A 93 30.74 -26.08 23.53
CA SER A 93 31.59 -25.16 22.76
C SER A 93 32.76 -25.88 22.10
N LYS A 94 33.08 -25.45 20.88
CA LYS A 94 34.20 -25.96 20.06
C LYS A 94 35.46 -25.08 20.16
N ASP A 95 35.30 -23.86 20.67
CA ASP A 95 36.40 -22.93 20.93
C ASP A 95 36.93 -23.07 22.38
N LYS A 96 37.69 -22.08 22.87
CA LYS A 96 38.28 -22.12 24.22
C LYS A 96 37.35 -21.59 25.32
N THR A 97 36.03 -21.48 25.11
CA THR A 97 35.05 -20.95 26.09
C THR A 97 35.23 -21.58 27.48
N MET A 98 35.23 -22.92 27.58
CA MET A 98 35.36 -23.58 28.87
C MET A 98 36.75 -23.34 29.51
N HIS A 99 37.81 -23.30 28.69
CA HIS A 99 39.17 -23.08 29.17
C HIS A 99 39.31 -21.68 29.80
N VAL A 100 38.82 -20.63 29.13
CA VAL A 100 38.89 -19.26 29.66
C VAL A 100 38.03 -19.09 30.91
N LEU A 101 36.87 -19.75 30.99
CA LEU A 101 36.04 -19.77 32.20
C LEU A 101 36.77 -20.43 33.37
N ARG A 102 37.41 -21.58 33.16
CA ARG A 102 38.16 -22.29 34.21
C ARG A 102 39.30 -21.44 34.76
N GLN A 103 40.06 -20.80 33.87
CA GLN A 103 41.19 -19.96 34.25
C GLN A 103 40.72 -18.69 34.98
N ALA A 104 39.71 -18.00 34.45
CA ALA A 104 39.29 -16.70 34.98
C ALA A 104 38.60 -16.79 36.36
N PHE A 105 37.95 -17.91 36.66
CA PHE A 105 37.13 -18.06 37.87
C PHE A 105 37.61 -19.17 38.81
N ALA A 106 38.80 -19.75 38.58
CA ALA A 106 39.34 -20.87 39.35
C ALA A 106 38.29 -21.96 39.58
N LEU A 107 37.78 -22.52 38.48
CA LEU A 107 36.70 -23.50 38.50
C LEU A 107 37.20 -24.89 38.85
N GLU A 108 36.61 -25.49 39.87
CA GLU A 108 36.90 -26.85 40.33
C GLU A 108 35.70 -27.76 40.12
N PRO A 109 35.89 -29.01 39.67
CA PRO A 109 34.81 -29.96 39.49
C PRO A 109 34.21 -30.33 40.85
N VAL A 110 32.88 -30.34 40.95
CA VAL A 110 32.18 -30.68 42.18
C VAL A 110 31.06 -31.70 41.90
N PRO A 111 30.77 -32.63 42.83
CA PRO A 111 29.53 -33.36 42.80
C PRO A 111 28.39 -32.35 43.00
N PHE A 112 27.45 -32.31 42.05
CA PHE A 112 26.32 -31.39 42.10
C PHE A 112 25.04 -32.17 41.85
N ASP A 113 24.14 -32.10 42.82
CA ASP A 113 22.83 -32.74 42.72
C ASP A 113 21.91 -31.90 41.83
N ILE A 114 21.64 -32.38 40.61
CA ILE A 114 20.80 -31.70 39.62
C ILE A 114 19.46 -32.41 39.55
N ARG A 115 18.37 -31.63 39.62
CA ARG A 115 17.01 -32.13 39.42
C ARG A 115 16.73 -32.21 37.93
N PHE A 116 16.56 -33.41 37.39
CA PHE A 116 16.23 -33.62 35.98
C PHE A 116 14.71 -33.52 35.74
N ASP A 117 14.13 -32.36 36.06
CA ASP A 117 12.70 -32.09 35.83
C ASP A 117 12.40 -31.91 34.33
N LEU A 118 13.40 -31.49 33.54
CA LEU A 118 13.31 -31.21 32.12
C LEU A 118 14.32 -32.03 31.31
N PRO A 119 14.03 -32.39 30.05
CA PRO A 119 15.00 -33.05 29.19
C PRO A 119 16.15 -32.08 28.83
N CYS A 120 17.38 -32.57 28.96
CA CYS A 120 18.57 -31.92 28.42
C CYS A 120 19.60 -32.97 27.97
N LYS A 121 20.53 -32.57 27.10
CA LYS A 121 21.65 -33.43 26.71
C LYS A 121 22.57 -33.74 27.89
N PRO A 122 23.32 -34.88 27.83
CA PRO A 122 24.19 -35.31 28.92
C PRO A 122 25.15 -34.23 29.42
N ILE A 123 25.21 -34.09 30.74
CA ILE A 123 26.15 -33.22 31.44
C ILE A 123 27.46 -33.97 31.60
N ARG A 124 28.56 -33.36 31.15
CA ARG A 124 29.91 -33.94 31.25
C ARG A 124 30.49 -33.72 32.64
N SER A 125 30.34 -32.51 33.17
CA SER A 125 30.83 -32.14 34.49
C SER A 125 30.21 -30.83 34.97
N VAL A 126 30.12 -30.68 36.29
CA VAL A 126 29.70 -29.44 36.94
C VAL A 126 30.86 -28.88 37.72
N TYR A 127 31.05 -27.57 37.62
CA TYR A 127 32.13 -26.85 38.27
C TYR A 127 31.58 -25.77 39.18
N ARG A 128 32.33 -25.50 40.25
CA ARG A 128 32.10 -24.36 41.14
C ARG A 128 33.33 -23.49 41.18
N SER A 129 33.14 -22.18 41.25
CA SER A 129 34.26 -21.25 41.40
C SER A 129 34.78 -21.23 42.83
N GLY A 130 36.10 -21.38 42.98
CA GLY A 130 36.79 -21.16 44.25
C GLY A 130 36.80 -19.68 44.67
N LEU A 131 36.67 -18.76 43.72
CA LEU A 131 36.65 -17.31 43.96
C LEU A 131 35.25 -16.78 44.27
N TYR A 132 34.22 -17.29 43.57
CA TYR A 132 32.85 -16.80 43.66
C TYR A 132 31.88 -17.94 43.99
N LYS A 133 31.49 -18.08 45.26
CA LYS A 133 30.60 -19.16 45.74
C LYS A 133 29.24 -19.25 45.04
N LYS A 134 28.80 -18.14 44.43
CA LYS A 134 27.55 -17.99 43.68
C LYS A 134 27.65 -18.31 42.18
N LEU A 135 28.83 -18.70 41.68
CA LEU A 135 29.04 -19.12 40.30
C LEU A 135 29.08 -20.64 40.19
N VAL A 136 28.21 -21.19 39.35
CA VAL A 136 28.20 -22.59 38.91
C VAL A 136 28.36 -22.62 37.40
N VAL A 137 29.21 -23.51 36.90
CA VAL A 137 29.42 -23.70 35.46
C VAL A 137 29.16 -25.15 35.11
N ILE A 138 28.30 -25.40 34.13
CA ILE A 138 27.92 -26.73 33.67
C ILE A 138 28.53 -26.94 32.29
N ASP A 139 29.33 -27.98 32.12
CA ASP A 139 29.80 -28.43 30.81
C ASP A 139 28.96 -29.63 30.35
N LYS A 140 28.41 -29.55 29.14
CA LYS A 140 27.51 -30.57 28.58
C LYS A 140 27.74 -30.80 27.09
N GLU A 141 27.15 -31.85 26.55
CA GLU A 141 27.10 -32.07 25.09
C GLU A 141 26.24 -31.01 24.40
N ASN A 142 26.56 -30.60 23.17
CA ASN A 142 25.81 -29.56 22.47
C ASN A 142 24.35 -29.97 22.19
N GLY A 143 23.40 -29.16 22.63
CA GLY A 143 21.96 -29.36 22.41
C GLY A 143 21.22 -28.14 21.85
N GLY A 144 21.91 -27.01 21.68
CA GLY A 144 21.33 -25.72 21.31
C GLY A 144 20.85 -24.92 22.52
N LYS A 145 20.47 -23.66 22.28
CA LYS A 145 20.10 -22.69 23.33
C LYS A 145 18.98 -23.20 24.23
N SER A 146 17.90 -23.74 23.67
CA SER A 146 16.79 -24.30 24.45
C SER A 146 17.23 -25.43 25.39
N ASP A 147 18.13 -26.30 24.94
CA ASP A 147 18.65 -27.40 25.74
C ASP A 147 19.57 -26.91 26.87
N GLY A 148 20.43 -25.94 26.55
CA GLY A 148 21.24 -25.24 27.54
C GLY A 148 20.40 -24.56 28.62
N LEU A 149 19.30 -23.89 28.24
CA LEU A 149 18.37 -23.26 29.18
C LEU A 149 17.64 -24.30 30.05
N ASN A 150 17.16 -25.40 29.48
CA ASN A 150 16.54 -26.49 30.25
C ASN A 150 17.53 -27.10 31.26
N CYS A 151 18.78 -27.31 30.85
CA CYS A 151 19.85 -27.73 31.76
C CYS A 151 20.08 -26.72 32.90
N GLY A 152 20.03 -25.42 32.58
CA GLY A 152 20.10 -24.36 33.58
C GLY A 152 18.93 -24.39 34.57
N VAL A 153 17.70 -24.58 34.09
CA VAL A 153 16.49 -24.69 34.94
C VAL A 153 16.58 -25.91 35.87
N ASN A 154 17.08 -27.03 35.37
CA ASN A 154 17.32 -28.25 36.16
C ASN A 154 18.32 -28.00 37.31
N ALA A 155 19.39 -27.24 37.05
CA ALA A 155 20.41 -26.93 38.03
C ALA A 155 20.09 -25.72 38.94
N ALA A 156 19.08 -24.92 38.59
CA ALA A 156 18.67 -23.75 39.35
C ALA A 156 18.17 -24.13 40.75
N ARG A 157 18.69 -23.44 41.77
CA ARG A 157 18.32 -23.67 43.18
C ARG A 157 17.13 -22.84 43.63
N TYR A 158 16.86 -21.73 42.97
CA TYR A 158 15.90 -20.73 43.43
C TYR A 158 14.56 -20.79 42.68
N PRO A 159 13.46 -20.29 43.29
CA PRO A 159 12.12 -20.37 42.71
C PRO A 159 11.96 -19.48 41.47
N LEU A 160 12.80 -18.47 41.29
CA LEU A 160 12.82 -17.62 40.10
C LEU A 160 14.06 -17.92 39.25
N VAL A 161 13.85 -18.09 37.94
CA VAL A 161 14.91 -18.29 36.95
C VAL A 161 14.94 -17.12 35.99
N CYS A 162 16.11 -16.54 35.77
CA CYS A 162 16.32 -15.45 34.83
C CYS A 162 17.12 -15.96 33.64
N ALA A 163 16.51 -16.04 32.47
CA ALA A 163 17.20 -16.38 31.24
C ALA A 163 17.87 -15.12 30.66
N ILE A 164 19.17 -15.19 30.42
CA ILE A 164 19.96 -14.10 29.83
C ILE A 164 20.88 -14.64 28.73
N ASP A 165 21.02 -13.90 27.63
CA ASP A 165 22.01 -14.22 26.61
C ASP A 165 23.43 -13.88 27.08
N ALA A 166 24.41 -14.69 26.68
CA ALA A 166 25.82 -14.47 27.04
C ALA A 166 26.39 -13.15 26.47
N ASP A 167 25.76 -12.55 25.46
CA ASP A 167 26.13 -11.27 24.82
C ASP A 167 25.26 -10.08 25.30
N THR A 168 24.56 -10.21 26.43
CA THR A 168 23.68 -9.17 26.98
C THR A 168 24.21 -8.60 28.29
N LEU A 169 24.28 -7.27 28.37
CA LEU A 169 24.61 -6.54 29.60
C LEU A 169 23.32 -6.04 30.24
N ILE A 170 23.23 -6.07 31.57
CA ILE A 170 22.07 -5.56 32.30
C ILE A 170 22.48 -4.52 33.33
N LEU A 171 21.56 -3.60 33.65
CA LEU A 171 21.84 -2.57 34.65
C LEU A 171 22.07 -3.20 36.02
N PRO A 172 22.93 -2.62 36.88
CA PRO A 172 23.22 -3.18 38.20
C PRO A 172 21.97 -3.41 39.08
N ASP A 173 20.92 -2.60 38.92
CA ASP A 173 19.65 -2.68 39.63
C ASP A 173 18.52 -3.35 38.82
N ALA A 174 18.80 -3.91 37.65
CA ALA A 174 17.79 -4.49 36.74
C ALA A 174 16.97 -5.61 37.41
N LEU A 175 17.62 -6.49 38.19
CA LEU A 175 16.93 -7.58 38.89
C LEU A 175 16.00 -7.06 40.01
N LEU A 176 16.34 -5.96 40.67
CA LEU A 176 15.50 -5.33 41.70
C LEU A 176 14.21 -4.79 41.09
N ARG A 177 14.27 -4.28 39.86
CA ARG A 177 13.10 -3.81 39.11
C ARG A 177 12.26 -4.99 38.63
N LEU A 178 12.91 -5.99 38.00
CA LEU A 178 12.23 -7.10 37.36
C LEU A 178 11.50 -8.04 38.34
N VAL A 179 11.96 -8.13 39.60
CA VAL A 179 11.27 -8.95 40.61
C VAL A 179 9.97 -8.33 41.13
N ARG A 180 9.76 -7.02 40.97
CA ARG A 180 8.63 -6.29 41.59
C ARG A 180 7.27 -6.94 41.37
N PRO A 181 6.88 -7.33 40.14
CA PRO A 181 5.57 -7.93 39.92
C PRO A 181 5.36 -9.23 40.71
N PHE A 182 6.42 -10.03 40.90
CA PHE A 182 6.36 -11.28 41.67
C PHE A 182 6.19 -11.08 43.17
N LEU A 183 6.55 -9.89 43.68
CA LEU A 183 6.38 -9.53 45.10
C LEU A 183 4.97 -9.03 45.38
N SER A 184 4.36 -8.34 44.41
CA SER A 184 3.01 -7.79 44.53
C SER A 184 1.93 -8.80 44.18
N ASP A 185 2.22 -9.78 43.32
CA ASP A 185 1.24 -10.75 42.82
C ASP A 185 1.85 -12.16 42.69
N VAL A 186 1.24 -13.11 43.40
CA VAL A 186 1.65 -14.52 43.42
C VAL A 186 1.37 -15.25 42.11
N ASP A 187 0.39 -14.78 41.32
CA ASP A 187 -0.05 -15.41 40.07
C ASP A 187 0.82 -15.02 38.86
N VAL A 188 1.75 -14.07 39.03
CA VAL A 188 2.71 -13.72 37.97
C VAL A 188 3.65 -14.90 37.73
N VAL A 189 3.70 -15.38 36.50
CA VAL A 189 4.55 -16.51 36.07
C VAL A 189 5.78 -16.06 35.28
N GLY A 190 5.73 -14.88 34.65
CA GLY A 190 6.82 -14.37 33.82
C GLY A 190 6.82 -12.85 33.73
N VAL A 191 8.00 -12.24 33.74
CA VAL A 191 8.17 -10.80 33.55
C VAL A 191 9.31 -10.56 32.57
N GLY A 192 9.01 -9.81 31.51
CA GLY A 192 10.00 -9.27 30.58
C GLY A 192 10.34 -7.82 30.92
N GLY A 193 11.49 -7.35 30.45
CA GLY A 193 11.76 -5.91 30.46
C GLY A 193 12.30 -5.41 29.14
N THR A 194 12.40 -4.09 29.03
CA THR A 194 12.80 -3.41 27.80
C THR A 194 14.26 -3.65 27.44
N ILE A 195 14.52 -3.92 26.16
CA ILE A 195 15.86 -4.10 25.59
C ILE A 195 16.26 -2.86 24.80
N CYS A 196 17.45 -2.35 25.11
CA CYS A 196 18.09 -1.26 24.38
C CYS A 196 19.32 -1.77 23.60
N LEU A 197 19.80 -0.95 22.68
CA LEU A 197 20.97 -1.30 21.88
C LEU A 197 22.24 -0.82 22.57
N ALA A 198 23.23 -1.71 22.65
CA ALA A 198 24.57 -1.39 23.15
C ALA A 198 25.41 -0.61 22.11
N ASN A 199 25.03 -0.64 20.83
CA ASN A 199 25.76 0.03 19.75
C ASN A 199 25.84 1.53 20.00
N GLY A 200 27.06 2.09 20.01
CA GLY A 200 27.28 3.51 20.25
C GLY A 200 27.39 3.89 21.73
N CYS A 201 27.10 2.98 22.65
CA CYS A 201 27.36 3.17 24.08
C CYS A 201 28.83 2.94 24.42
N LYS A 202 29.31 3.60 25.47
CA LYS A 202 30.62 3.39 26.06
C LYS A 202 30.52 2.37 27.18
N ILE A 203 31.14 1.22 26.99
CA ILE A 203 31.16 0.12 27.96
C ILE A 203 32.59 -0.07 28.44
N GLU A 204 32.81 0.02 29.76
CA GLU A 204 34.11 -0.21 30.36
C GLU A 204 33.97 -1.30 31.43
N LYS A 205 34.82 -2.33 31.36
CA LYS A 205 34.87 -3.44 32.34
C LYS A 205 33.51 -4.14 32.58
N GLY A 206 32.64 -4.17 31.57
CA GLY A 206 31.31 -4.79 31.67
C GLY A 206 30.22 -3.89 32.27
N GLU A 207 30.56 -2.62 32.57
CA GLU A 207 29.60 -1.61 33.00
C GLU A 207 29.32 -0.61 31.88
N LEU A 208 28.06 -0.23 31.74
CA LEU A 208 27.62 0.83 30.85
C LEU A 208 27.97 2.18 31.48
N VAL A 209 28.96 2.89 30.91
CA VAL A 209 29.47 4.16 31.43
C VAL A 209 28.73 5.34 30.81
N GLU A 210 28.51 5.30 29.50
CA GLU A 210 27.86 6.38 28.76
C GLU A 210 26.95 5.81 27.68
N MET A 211 25.78 6.40 27.55
CA MET A 211 24.80 6.06 26.53
C MET A 211 25.01 6.93 25.30
N GLY A 212 25.00 6.30 24.12
CA GLY A 212 25.24 7.02 22.87
C GLY A 212 24.42 6.47 21.72
N LEU A 213 24.09 7.35 20.78
CA LEU A 213 23.43 6.94 19.54
C LEU A 213 24.46 6.25 18.61
N PRO A 214 24.15 5.09 18.00
CA PRO A 214 25.04 4.43 17.06
C PRO A 214 25.51 5.35 15.93
N LYS A 215 26.72 5.12 15.40
CA LYS A 215 27.20 5.83 14.20
C LYS A 215 26.59 5.25 12.92
N SER A 216 26.37 3.94 12.87
CA SER A 216 25.78 3.25 11.72
C SER A 216 24.31 3.59 11.55
N TRP A 217 23.90 3.98 10.34
CA TRP A 217 22.49 4.18 10.00
C TRP A 217 21.65 2.92 10.22
N LEU A 218 22.21 1.73 9.96
CA LEU A 218 21.48 0.48 10.16
C LEU A 218 21.16 0.22 11.63
N ALA A 219 22.10 0.53 12.52
CA ALA A 219 21.88 0.45 13.96
C ALA A 219 20.89 1.53 14.43
N ARG A 220 20.95 2.75 13.88
CA ARG A 220 19.98 3.83 14.20
C ARG A 220 18.54 3.46 13.84
N TYR A 221 18.29 2.88 12.66
CA TYR A 221 16.96 2.38 12.31
C TYR A 221 16.46 1.37 13.33
N GLN A 222 17.34 0.48 13.78
CA GLN A 222 17.00 -0.52 14.79
C GLN A 222 16.74 0.09 16.18
N VAL A 223 17.36 1.22 16.54
CA VAL A 223 17.00 1.95 17.77
C VAL A 223 15.51 2.30 17.74
N VAL A 224 15.06 3.03 16.72
CA VAL A 224 13.65 3.44 16.58
C VAL A 224 12.72 2.23 16.50
N GLU A 225 13.13 1.19 15.78
CA GLU A 225 12.37 -0.05 15.68
C GLU A 225 12.23 -0.78 17.02
N TYR A 226 13.28 -0.86 17.83
CA TYR A 226 13.25 -1.46 19.16
C TYR A 226 12.41 -0.63 20.13
N LEU A 227 12.52 0.71 20.10
CA LEU A 227 11.65 1.59 20.88
C LEU A 227 10.18 1.33 20.55
N ARG A 228 9.82 1.25 19.26
CA ARG A 228 8.47 0.88 18.84
C ARG A 228 8.09 -0.54 19.27
N ALA A 229 8.98 -1.52 19.14
CA ALA A 229 8.67 -2.91 19.51
C ALA A 229 8.43 -3.07 21.02
N PHE A 230 9.26 -2.47 21.88
CA PHE A 230 9.20 -2.65 23.33
C PHE A 230 8.28 -1.63 24.01
N LEU A 231 8.43 -0.33 23.75
CA LEU A 231 7.67 0.70 24.45
C LEU A 231 6.26 0.87 23.90
N VAL A 232 6.01 0.55 22.61
CA VAL A 232 4.66 0.56 22.04
C VAL A 232 4.09 -0.85 21.99
N GLY A 233 4.78 -1.78 21.33
CA GLY A 233 4.29 -3.14 21.10
C GLY A 233 4.15 -3.95 22.40
N ARG A 234 5.26 -4.23 23.10
CA ARG A 234 5.25 -5.08 24.31
C ARG A 234 4.38 -4.48 25.40
N LEU A 235 4.60 -3.21 25.72
CA LEU A 235 3.85 -2.52 26.77
C LEU A 235 2.36 -2.37 26.41
N GLY A 236 2.03 -2.06 25.15
CA GLY A 236 0.64 -1.97 24.70
C GLY A 236 -0.08 -3.32 24.79
N TRP A 237 0.56 -4.40 24.34
CA TRP A 237 0.01 -5.74 24.50
C TRP A 237 -0.07 -6.16 25.96
N ASP A 238 0.90 -5.79 26.78
CA ASP A 238 0.90 -6.04 28.21
C ASP A 238 -0.34 -5.46 28.89
N ARG A 239 -0.63 -4.19 28.61
CA ARG A 239 -1.79 -3.49 29.17
C ARG A 239 -3.14 -4.07 28.71
N MET A 240 -3.15 -4.76 27.58
CA MET A 240 -4.30 -5.51 27.05
C MET A 240 -4.32 -6.99 27.45
N GLY A 241 -3.37 -7.44 28.27
CA GLY A 241 -3.28 -8.83 28.74
C GLY A 241 -2.78 -9.82 27.70
N GLY A 242 -2.06 -9.34 26.69
CA GLY A 242 -1.82 -10.02 25.43
C GLY A 242 -0.35 -10.22 25.03
N ASN A 243 0.62 -9.90 25.88
CA ASN A 243 2.02 -10.00 25.45
C ASN A 243 2.47 -11.46 25.26
N LEU A 244 2.64 -11.90 24.01
CA LEU A 244 3.03 -13.28 23.65
C LEU A 244 4.54 -13.54 23.74
N ILE A 245 5.35 -12.53 24.06
CA ILE A 245 6.81 -12.65 23.94
C ILE A 245 7.48 -11.91 25.11
N ILE A 246 8.27 -12.66 25.86
CA ILE A 246 9.34 -12.14 26.72
C ILE A 246 10.62 -12.45 25.95
N SER A 247 11.45 -11.44 25.70
CA SER A 247 12.62 -11.63 24.86
C SER A 247 13.63 -12.59 25.51
N GLY A 248 14.16 -13.52 24.72
CA GLY A 248 15.14 -14.51 25.19
C GLY A 248 16.49 -13.95 25.64
N ALA A 249 16.70 -12.62 25.54
CA ALA A 249 17.91 -11.96 26.01
C ALA A 249 17.84 -11.54 27.48
N PHE A 250 16.63 -11.30 28.03
CA PHE A 250 16.46 -10.99 29.45
C PHE A 250 14.99 -11.16 29.88
N GLY A 251 14.72 -12.25 30.62
CA GLY A 251 13.38 -12.53 31.16
C GLY A 251 13.45 -13.31 32.47
N LEU A 252 12.52 -13.03 33.39
CA LEU A 252 12.42 -13.66 34.71
C LEU A 252 11.14 -14.48 34.80
N PHE A 253 11.24 -15.72 35.26
CA PHE A 253 10.12 -16.66 35.29
C PHE A 253 10.06 -17.41 36.62
N ARG A 254 8.87 -17.83 37.03
CA ARG A 254 8.74 -18.86 38.06
C ARG A 254 9.26 -20.18 37.51
N ARG A 255 10.25 -20.77 38.19
CA ARG A 255 10.83 -22.08 37.83
C ARG A 255 9.74 -23.14 37.71
N SER A 256 8.81 -23.18 38.67
CA SER A 256 7.70 -24.14 38.69
C SER A 256 6.81 -24.02 37.45
N ALA A 257 6.54 -22.81 36.97
CA ALA A 257 5.75 -22.58 35.77
C ALA A 257 6.49 -23.04 34.51
N VAL A 258 7.79 -22.76 34.40
CA VAL A 258 8.63 -23.24 33.28
C VAL A 258 8.69 -24.77 33.26
N VAL A 259 8.86 -25.41 34.42
CA VAL A 259 8.87 -26.87 34.54
C VAL A 259 7.50 -27.46 34.17
N ALA A 260 6.39 -26.90 34.68
CA ALA A 260 5.04 -27.33 34.33
C ALA A 260 4.70 -27.13 32.84
N ALA A 261 5.33 -26.14 32.20
CA ALA A 261 5.25 -25.93 30.75
C ALA A 261 6.10 -26.94 29.94
N GLY A 262 6.93 -27.76 30.58
CA GLY A 262 7.85 -28.69 29.93
C GLY A 262 9.13 -28.05 29.40
N GLY A 263 9.51 -26.86 29.90
CA GLY A 263 10.73 -26.16 29.52
C GLY A 263 10.70 -25.55 28.12
N TYR A 264 11.86 -25.10 27.65
CA TYR A 264 12.05 -24.54 26.31
C TYR A 264 11.99 -25.65 25.25
N ALA A 265 11.22 -25.46 24.18
CA ALA A 265 11.16 -26.44 23.09
C ALA A 265 12.49 -26.53 22.32
N HIS A 266 12.98 -27.75 22.10
CA HIS A 266 14.19 -28.03 21.32
C HIS A 266 13.98 -27.93 19.80
N ASP A 267 12.74 -28.08 19.34
CA ASP A 267 12.39 -28.12 17.92
C ASP A 267 11.78 -26.80 17.42
N SER A 268 11.68 -25.78 18.29
CA SER A 268 11.21 -24.44 17.98
C SER A 268 12.36 -23.52 17.54
N ILE A 269 12.09 -22.65 16.56
CA ILE A 269 13.04 -21.63 16.07
C ILE A 269 13.00 -20.34 16.92
N GLY A 270 11.86 -20.07 17.56
CA GLY A 270 11.63 -18.92 18.43
C GLY A 270 11.31 -19.39 19.84
N GLU A 271 12.31 -19.91 20.54
CA GLU A 271 12.18 -20.58 21.84
C GLU A 271 11.55 -19.69 22.91
N ASP A 272 11.79 -18.39 22.82
CA ASP A 272 11.34 -17.38 23.77
C ASP A 272 9.85 -17.06 23.63
N MET A 273 9.40 -16.74 22.42
CA MET A 273 7.99 -16.55 22.09
C MET A 273 7.19 -17.83 22.31
N GLU A 274 7.74 -18.99 21.96
CA GLU A 274 7.04 -20.27 22.06
C GLU A 274 6.80 -20.65 23.52
N LEU A 275 7.80 -20.54 24.41
CA LEU A 275 7.62 -20.78 25.84
C LEU A 275 6.54 -19.88 26.43
N VAL A 276 6.57 -18.58 26.11
CA VAL A 276 5.62 -17.60 26.65
C VAL A 276 4.20 -17.87 26.16
N THR A 277 4.04 -18.22 24.87
CA THR A 277 2.74 -18.62 24.30
C THR A 277 2.23 -19.91 24.96
N ARG A 278 3.10 -20.88 25.24
CA ARG A 278 2.74 -22.11 25.93
C ARG A 278 2.38 -21.89 27.40
N LEU A 279 3.10 -21.01 28.11
CA LEU A 279 2.72 -20.58 29.46
C LEU A 279 1.30 -19.98 29.43
N ARG A 280 1.01 -19.08 28.48
CA ARG A 280 -0.35 -18.53 28.30
C ARG A 280 -1.38 -19.60 27.98
N HIS A 281 -1.02 -20.65 27.24
CA HIS A 281 -1.93 -21.76 26.99
C HIS A 281 -2.37 -22.50 28.27
N GLN A 282 -1.53 -22.50 29.31
CA GLN A 282 -1.83 -23.14 30.60
C GLN A 282 -2.51 -22.20 31.61
N VAL A 283 -2.38 -20.88 31.42
CA VAL A 283 -2.99 -19.87 32.29
C VAL A 283 -4.51 -19.79 32.07
N PRO A 284 -5.34 -19.83 33.14
CA PRO A 284 -6.77 -19.60 33.04
C PRO A 284 -7.15 -18.24 32.46
N SER A 285 -8.31 -18.13 31.79
CA SER A 285 -8.76 -16.89 31.11
C SER A 285 -8.72 -15.65 32.00
N TRP A 286 -9.15 -15.75 33.26
CA TRP A 286 -9.20 -14.64 34.21
C TRP A 286 -7.82 -14.18 34.70
N LEU A 287 -6.76 -14.97 34.46
CA LEU A 287 -5.37 -14.63 34.83
C LEU A 287 -4.55 -14.14 33.64
N GLN A 288 -5.02 -14.30 32.40
CA GLN A 288 -4.29 -13.92 31.18
C GLN A 288 -3.76 -12.48 31.22
N GLY A 289 -4.55 -11.58 31.81
CA GLY A 289 -4.25 -10.15 31.92
C GLY A 289 -3.08 -9.78 32.83
N ARG A 290 -2.70 -10.65 33.78
CA ARG A 290 -1.71 -10.33 34.82
C ARG A 290 -0.60 -11.36 34.99
N ALA A 291 -0.78 -12.58 34.46
CA ALA A 291 0.17 -13.68 34.64
C ALA A 291 1.53 -13.41 33.99
N ILE A 292 1.56 -12.71 32.85
CA ILE A 292 2.79 -12.32 32.16
C ILE A 292 2.79 -10.81 32.00
N GLN A 293 3.83 -10.16 32.52
CA GLN A 293 3.96 -8.70 32.56
C GLN A 293 5.20 -8.21 31.80
N HIS A 294 5.21 -6.95 31.38
CA HIS A 294 6.35 -6.30 30.74
C HIS A 294 6.64 -4.95 31.40
N LEU A 295 7.86 -4.77 31.90
CA LEU A 295 8.27 -3.52 32.51
C LEU A 295 8.88 -2.56 31.46
N PRO A 296 8.43 -1.28 31.42
CA PRO A 296 8.86 -0.32 30.42
C PRO A 296 10.27 0.21 30.69
N ASP A 297 10.71 0.22 31.95
CA ASP A 297 12.04 0.67 32.30
C ASP A 297 13.11 -0.29 31.74
N PRO A 298 14.24 0.27 31.29
CA PRO A 298 15.22 -0.46 30.50
C PRO A 298 16.03 -1.34 31.43
N VAL A 299 16.17 -2.59 31.05
CA VAL A 299 16.79 -3.58 31.93
C VAL A 299 17.99 -4.25 31.29
N SER A 300 18.15 -4.17 29.97
CA SER A 300 19.23 -4.85 29.25
C SER A 300 19.68 -4.13 27.98
N PHE A 301 20.91 -4.40 27.59
CA PHE A 301 21.62 -3.86 26.42
C PHE A 301 22.21 -5.01 25.61
N THR A 302 21.88 -5.05 24.32
CA THR A 302 22.34 -6.08 23.36
C THR A 302 22.93 -5.46 22.10
N GLU A 303 23.83 -6.17 21.43
CA GLU A 303 24.44 -5.75 20.17
C GLU A 303 23.47 -5.99 18.98
N ALA A 304 23.12 -4.93 18.27
CA ALA A 304 22.37 -4.99 17.02
C ALA A 304 23.29 -5.25 15.82
N PRO A 305 22.83 -6.01 14.80
CA PRO A 305 23.55 -6.17 13.55
C PRO A 305 23.80 -4.85 12.81
N GLU A 306 25.05 -4.56 12.46
CA GLU A 306 25.41 -3.39 11.63
C GLU A 306 25.57 -3.70 10.13
N THR A 307 25.38 -4.97 9.74
CA THR A 307 25.43 -5.39 8.33
C THR A 307 24.09 -5.94 7.85
N LEU A 308 23.72 -5.61 6.60
CA LEU A 308 22.45 -6.06 6.01
C LEU A 308 22.32 -7.60 5.94
N LYS A 309 23.44 -8.31 5.75
CA LYS A 309 23.44 -9.79 5.70
C LYS A 309 23.05 -10.39 7.05
N ILE A 310 23.66 -9.91 8.14
CA ILE A 310 23.37 -10.40 9.49
C ILE A 310 21.97 -9.97 9.91
N LEU A 311 21.59 -8.71 9.65
CA LEU A 311 20.23 -8.22 9.88
C LEU A 311 19.20 -9.09 9.17
N GLY A 312 19.37 -9.33 7.88
CA GLY A 312 18.44 -10.15 7.10
C GLY A 312 18.31 -11.57 7.65
N ASN A 313 19.41 -12.20 8.10
CA ASN A 313 19.38 -13.53 8.72
C ASN A 313 18.64 -13.52 10.07
N GLN A 314 18.78 -12.45 10.85
CA GLN A 314 18.06 -12.27 12.10
C GLN A 314 16.55 -12.12 11.86
N ARG A 315 16.13 -11.24 10.94
CA ARG A 315 14.70 -11.00 10.64
C ARG A 315 14.02 -12.21 10.02
N ASP A 316 14.74 -12.91 9.16
CA ASP A 316 14.33 -14.20 8.60
C ASP A 316 14.12 -15.26 9.69
N ARG A 317 14.99 -15.32 10.71
CA ARG A 317 14.80 -16.21 11.88
C ARG A 317 13.57 -15.82 12.68
N TRP A 318 13.38 -14.53 12.95
CA TRP A 318 12.25 -14.04 13.75
C TRP A 318 10.91 -14.32 13.07
N GLN A 319 10.79 -14.10 11.76
CA GLN A 319 9.56 -14.42 11.03
C GLN A 319 9.28 -15.94 11.02
N ARG A 320 10.32 -16.77 10.91
CA ARG A 320 10.17 -18.24 11.02
C ARG A 320 9.72 -18.67 12.41
N GLY A 321 10.31 -18.12 13.47
CA GLY A 321 9.92 -18.38 14.85
C GLY A 321 8.49 -17.95 15.16
N LEU A 322 8.07 -16.80 14.60
CA LEU A 322 6.68 -16.33 14.65
C LEU A 322 5.73 -17.34 13.97
N ALA A 323 6.03 -17.75 12.74
CA ALA A 323 5.22 -18.70 11.99
C ALA A 323 5.10 -20.05 12.70
N ASP A 324 6.22 -20.58 13.20
CA ASP A 324 6.30 -21.84 13.95
C ASP A 324 5.45 -21.78 15.23
N THR A 325 5.60 -20.73 16.03
CA THR A 325 4.86 -20.58 17.29
C THR A 325 3.35 -20.46 17.04
N LEU A 326 2.93 -19.58 16.12
CA LEU A 326 1.51 -19.41 15.81
C LEU A 326 0.89 -20.69 15.26
N TRP A 327 1.63 -21.46 14.46
CA TRP A 327 1.16 -22.73 13.93
C TRP A 327 1.02 -23.81 15.00
N ARG A 328 1.99 -23.94 15.91
CA ARG A 328 1.96 -24.85 17.07
C ARG A 328 0.76 -24.56 17.96
N HIS A 329 0.50 -23.28 18.22
CA HIS A 329 -0.56 -22.82 19.11
C HIS A 329 -1.83 -22.35 18.40
N ARG A 330 -2.05 -22.75 17.14
CA ARG A 330 -3.19 -22.30 16.31
C ARG A 330 -4.57 -22.52 16.95
N ARG A 331 -4.70 -23.50 17.86
CA ARG A 331 -5.94 -23.78 18.61
C ARG A 331 -6.33 -22.67 19.60
N MET A 332 -5.41 -21.76 19.92
CA MET A 332 -5.70 -20.58 20.73
C MET A 332 -6.36 -19.48 19.92
N ALA A 333 -6.08 -19.38 18.62
CA ALA A 333 -6.66 -18.35 17.77
C ALA A 333 -8.17 -18.53 17.67
N PHE A 334 -8.91 -17.43 17.85
CA PHE A 334 -10.37 -17.37 17.88
C PHE A 334 -11.03 -18.21 18.99
N ASN A 335 -10.28 -18.58 20.04
CA ASN A 335 -10.80 -19.37 21.14
C ASN A 335 -11.00 -18.50 22.40
N PRO A 336 -12.25 -18.22 22.83
CA PRO A 336 -12.53 -17.36 23.97
C PRO A 336 -12.06 -17.91 25.32
N ARG A 337 -11.72 -19.22 25.39
CA ARG A 337 -11.11 -19.83 26.58
C ARG A 337 -9.82 -19.15 27.02
N TYR A 338 -9.12 -18.48 26.11
CA TYR A 338 -7.87 -17.77 26.41
C TYR A 338 -8.06 -16.25 26.55
N GLY A 339 -9.30 -15.76 26.72
CA GLY A 339 -9.59 -14.34 26.90
C GLY A 339 -9.13 -13.48 25.71
N SER A 340 -8.56 -12.31 25.99
CA SER A 340 -8.06 -11.39 24.95
C SER A 340 -6.95 -12.02 24.08
N VAL A 341 -6.14 -12.92 24.65
CA VAL A 341 -5.09 -13.63 23.91
C VAL A 341 -5.66 -14.42 22.75
N GLY A 342 -6.75 -15.16 22.97
CA GLY A 342 -7.35 -16.00 21.94
C GLY A 342 -8.19 -15.23 20.92
N VAL A 343 -8.93 -14.21 21.36
CA VAL A 343 -9.92 -13.49 20.51
C VAL A 343 -9.31 -12.30 19.77
N VAL A 344 -8.30 -11.64 20.35
CA VAL A 344 -7.72 -10.39 19.80
C VAL A 344 -6.27 -10.61 19.39
N VAL A 345 -5.42 -11.06 20.32
CA VAL A 345 -3.97 -11.05 20.13
C VAL A 345 -3.53 -12.08 19.08
N MET A 346 -3.94 -13.35 19.23
CA MET A 346 -3.56 -14.40 18.30
C MET A 346 -4.03 -14.09 16.87
N PRO A 347 -5.30 -13.68 16.63
CA PRO A 347 -5.73 -13.21 15.31
C PRO A 347 -4.94 -12.02 14.79
N PHE A 348 -4.61 -11.03 15.63
CA PHE A 348 -3.80 -9.89 15.22
C PHE A 348 -2.41 -10.33 14.74
N TYR A 349 -1.73 -11.19 15.51
CA TYR A 349 -0.43 -11.72 15.12
C TYR A 349 -0.51 -12.58 13.85
N VAL A 350 -1.60 -13.31 13.61
CA VAL A 350 -1.79 -14.08 12.38
C VAL A 350 -1.98 -13.16 11.17
N PHE A 351 -2.96 -12.25 11.21
CA PHE A 351 -3.30 -11.45 10.02
C PHE A 351 -2.30 -10.33 9.76
N PHE A 352 -1.83 -9.64 10.80
CA PHE A 352 -1.03 -8.42 10.64
C PHE A 352 0.46 -8.65 10.81
N GLU A 353 0.91 -9.60 11.64
CA GLU A 353 2.34 -9.87 11.83
C GLU A 353 2.85 -11.03 10.95
N LEU A 354 2.11 -12.13 10.85
CA LEU A 354 2.53 -13.28 10.05
C LEU A 354 2.27 -13.04 8.55
N PHE A 355 1.04 -12.67 8.19
CA PHE A 355 0.64 -12.43 6.80
C PHE A 355 0.81 -10.99 6.33
N GLY A 356 1.05 -10.04 7.24
CA GLY A 356 1.26 -8.63 6.88
C GLY A 356 2.27 -8.39 5.76
N PRO A 357 3.44 -9.06 5.73
CA PRO A 357 4.39 -8.95 4.62
C PRO A 357 3.81 -9.34 3.25
N VAL A 358 2.92 -10.34 3.20
CA VAL A 358 2.30 -10.78 1.94
C VAL A 358 1.26 -9.76 1.48
N VAL A 359 0.43 -9.28 2.41
CA VAL A 359 -0.60 -8.27 2.14
C VAL A 359 0.04 -6.94 1.72
N GLU A 360 1.13 -6.52 2.37
CA GLU A 360 1.86 -5.29 2.03
C GLU A 360 2.46 -5.35 0.62
N LEU A 361 3.12 -6.46 0.25
CA LEU A 361 3.67 -6.62 -1.09
C LEU A 361 2.56 -6.64 -2.16
N PHE A 362 1.47 -7.37 -1.91
CA PHE A 362 0.30 -7.38 -2.78
C PHE A 362 -0.28 -5.97 -2.91
N GLY A 363 -0.42 -5.24 -1.80
CA GLY A 363 -0.92 -3.87 -1.76
C GLY A 363 -0.10 -2.92 -2.62
N TYR A 364 1.24 -2.99 -2.56
CA TYR A 364 2.10 -2.18 -3.44
C TYR A 364 1.90 -2.48 -4.92
N PHE A 365 1.81 -3.77 -5.27
CA PHE A 365 1.59 -4.18 -6.66
C PHE A 365 0.21 -3.77 -7.16
N TRP A 366 -0.83 -4.04 -6.36
CA TRP A 366 -2.22 -3.70 -6.67
C TRP A 366 -2.40 -2.19 -6.84
N PHE A 367 -1.92 -1.40 -5.87
CA PHE A 367 -1.98 0.05 -5.90
C PHE A 367 -1.30 0.64 -7.15
N PHE A 368 -0.12 0.11 -7.52
CA PHE A 368 0.56 0.54 -8.74
C PHE A 368 -0.26 0.24 -10.00
N ILE A 369 -0.80 -0.98 -10.11
CA ILE A 369 -1.65 -1.37 -11.25
C ILE A 369 -2.88 -0.48 -11.35
N THR A 370 -3.60 -0.26 -10.25
CA THR A 370 -4.85 0.51 -10.24
C THR A 370 -4.61 2.01 -10.46
N ALA A 371 -3.50 2.56 -9.96
CA ALA A 371 -3.10 3.93 -10.24
C ALA A 371 -2.77 4.13 -11.72
N VAL A 372 -1.99 3.21 -12.31
CA VAL A 372 -1.67 3.27 -13.73
C VAL A 372 -2.89 3.01 -14.60
N ALA A 373 -3.80 2.12 -14.18
CA ALA A 373 -5.06 1.87 -14.86
C ALA A 373 -5.97 3.12 -14.93
N GLY A 374 -5.73 4.13 -14.09
CA GLY A 374 -6.65 5.27 -13.93
C GLY A 374 -7.95 4.88 -13.22
N VAL A 375 -7.94 3.79 -12.45
CA VAL A 375 -9.07 3.38 -11.59
C VAL A 375 -9.07 4.21 -10.31
N ILE A 376 -7.88 4.56 -9.81
CA ILE A 376 -7.73 5.37 -8.62
C ILE A 376 -7.37 6.80 -9.04
N ASP A 377 -8.10 7.76 -8.49
CA ASP A 377 -7.80 9.18 -8.65
C ASP A 377 -6.36 9.49 -8.15
N PRO A 378 -5.52 10.18 -8.95
CA PRO A 378 -4.14 10.48 -8.56
C PRO A 378 -4.00 11.30 -7.29
N TRP A 379 -4.95 12.19 -6.98
CA TRP A 379 -4.93 12.98 -5.75
C TRP A 379 -5.21 12.10 -4.54
N PHE A 380 -6.23 11.25 -4.62
CA PHE A 380 -6.49 10.24 -3.61
C PHE A 380 -5.27 9.34 -3.38
N ALA A 381 -4.66 8.84 -4.46
CA ALA A 381 -3.45 8.03 -4.39
C ALA A 381 -2.29 8.75 -3.66
N GLY A 382 -2.05 10.03 -4.01
CA GLY A 382 -1.02 10.85 -3.38
C GLY A 382 -1.29 11.12 -1.89
N ILE A 383 -2.53 11.46 -1.54
CA ILE A 383 -2.96 11.70 -0.16
C ILE A 383 -2.88 10.41 0.66
N PHE A 384 -3.29 9.28 0.10
CA PHE A 384 -3.22 7.98 0.77
C PHE A 384 -1.77 7.58 1.10
N LEU A 385 -0.85 7.73 0.14
CA LEU A 385 0.58 7.47 0.36
C LEU A 385 1.17 8.42 1.41
N LEU A 386 0.84 9.71 1.34
CA LEU A 386 1.26 10.71 2.33
C LEU A 386 0.76 10.33 3.72
N LEU A 387 -0.51 9.95 3.84
CA LEU A 387 -1.13 9.53 5.09
C LEU A 387 -0.47 8.26 5.66
N ALA A 388 -0.19 7.26 4.82
CA ALA A 388 0.50 6.04 5.23
C ALA A 388 1.91 6.33 5.78
N VAL A 389 2.67 7.21 5.12
CA VAL A 389 4.00 7.65 5.60
C VAL A 389 3.86 8.47 6.89
N LEU A 390 2.89 9.38 6.96
CA LEU A 390 2.65 10.23 8.13
C LEU A 390 2.28 9.40 9.37
N ILE A 391 1.38 8.43 9.24
CA ILE A 391 1.01 7.51 10.33
C ILE A 391 2.25 6.72 10.78
N GLY A 392 3.02 6.19 9.83
CA GLY A 392 4.26 5.46 10.12
C GLY A 392 5.26 6.30 10.89
N PHE A 393 5.43 7.57 10.50
CA PHE A 393 6.27 8.56 11.16
C PHE A 393 5.75 8.91 12.57
N LEU A 394 4.45 9.18 12.73
CA LEU A 394 3.85 9.53 14.01
C LEU A 394 3.96 8.39 15.04
N LEU A 395 3.82 7.13 14.63
CA LEU A 395 4.03 5.99 15.53
C LEU A 395 5.50 5.91 15.99
N SER A 396 6.46 6.14 15.10
CA SER A 396 7.89 6.17 15.44
C SER A 396 8.22 7.35 16.34
N LEU A 397 7.69 8.54 16.05
CA LEU A 397 7.83 9.72 16.88
C LEU A 397 7.21 9.51 18.27
N GLY A 398 6.04 8.89 18.34
CA GLY A 398 5.39 8.50 19.58
C GLY A 398 6.24 7.54 20.41
N SER A 399 6.92 6.58 19.78
CA SER A 399 7.84 5.68 20.49
C SER A 399 9.07 6.39 21.06
N ILE A 400 9.60 7.40 20.36
CA ILE A 400 10.68 8.26 20.84
C ILE A 400 10.19 9.13 22.00
N PHE A 401 8.96 9.65 21.92
CA PHE A 401 8.36 10.41 23.02
C PHE A 401 8.13 9.55 24.27
N LEU A 402 7.65 8.31 24.11
CA LEU A 402 7.54 7.36 25.22
C LEU A 402 8.90 7.03 25.83
N GLU A 403 9.95 6.92 25.01
CA GLU A 403 11.33 6.74 25.48
C GLU A 403 11.78 7.93 26.34
N GLU A 404 11.57 9.16 25.87
CA GLU A 404 11.93 10.36 26.64
C GLU A 404 11.16 10.43 27.97
N LEU A 405 9.88 10.03 27.99
CA LEU A 405 9.05 10.00 29.20
C LEU A 405 9.44 8.91 30.21
N THR A 406 10.08 7.83 29.76
CA THR A 406 10.38 6.64 30.60
C THR A 406 11.85 6.51 30.94
N LEU A 407 12.72 6.56 29.93
CA LEU A 407 14.14 6.25 30.03
C LEU A 407 15.00 7.52 30.01
N SER A 408 14.58 8.52 29.22
CA SER A 408 15.32 9.77 28.96
C SER A 408 16.80 9.53 28.60
N PHE A 409 17.09 8.54 27.76
CA PHE A 409 18.47 8.18 27.43
C PHE A 409 19.09 9.11 26.38
N TYR A 410 18.30 9.64 25.46
CA TYR A 410 18.78 10.50 24.37
C TYR A 410 18.52 12.00 24.63
N ARG A 411 18.95 12.51 25.80
CA ARG A 411 18.67 13.90 26.26
C ARG A 411 19.33 14.98 25.40
N ASN A 412 20.35 14.62 24.62
CA ASN A 412 21.01 15.55 23.71
C ASN A 412 20.05 15.94 22.60
N ARG A 413 19.76 17.25 22.46
CA ARG A 413 18.92 17.79 21.37
C ARG A 413 19.37 17.30 19.98
N GLY A 414 20.68 17.12 19.79
CA GLY A 414 21.25 16.59 18.55
C GLY A 414 20.90 15.12 18.28
N ASP A 415 20.85 14.27 19.33
CA ASP A 415 20.49 12.86 19.18
C ASP A 415 19.00 12.69 18.97
N LEU A 416 18.18 13.46 19.68
CA LEU A 416 16.74 13.51 19.44
C LEU A 416 16.40 13.94 18.00
N LEU A 417 17.06 15.01 17.50
CA LEU A 417 16.86 15.45 16.12
C LEU A 417 17.26 14.37 15.11
N ARG A 418 18.37 13.64 15.36
CA ARG A 418 18.78 12.50 14.51
C ARG A 418 17.75 11.39 14.55
N LEU A 419 17.18 11.05 15.70
CA LEU A 419 16.14 10.02 15.83
C LEU A 419 14.86 10.43 15.09
N ILE A 420 14.47 11.71 15.14
CA ILE A 420 13.33 12.23 14.35
C ILE A 420 13.59 12.08 12.85
N VAL A 421 14.80 12.42 12.38
CA VAL A 421 15.19 12.21 10.98
C VAL A 421 15.17 10.73 10.61
N VAL A 422 15.66 9.85 11.47
CA VAL A 422 15.61 8.39 11.27
C VAL A 422 14.16 7.90 11.18
N ALA A 423 13.26 8.38 12.04
CA ALA A 423 11.84 8.05 12.03
C ALA A 423 11.13 8.46 10.74
N LEU A 424 11.58 9.56 10.09
CA LEU A 424 11.06 9.98 8.79
C LEU A 424 11.62 9.09 7.67
N VAL A 425 12.94 8.94 7.62
CA VAL A 425 13.64 8.26 6.51
C VAL A 425 13.42 6.75 6.52
N GLU A 426 13.14 6.11 7.66
CA GLU A 426 12.90 4.65 7.71
C GLU A 426 11.73 4.19 6.82
N ASN A 427 10.78 5.07 6.54
CA ASN A 427 9.64 4.80 5.65
C ASN A 427 10.07 4.64 4.18
N ILE A 428 11.28 5.07 3.85
CA ILE A 428 11.86 5.05 2.50
C ILE A 428 13.06 4.10 2.50
N GLY A 429 12.83 2.85 2.10
CA GLY A 429 13.86 1.83 1.88
C GLY A 429 14.03 0.85 3.05
N TYR A 430 14.19 1.31 4.31
CA TYR A 430 14.45 0.40 5.44
C TYR A 430 13.27 -0.56 5.69
N ARG A 431 12.04 -0.04 5.74
CA ARG A 431 10.84 -0.88 5.89
C ARG A 431 10.68 -1.89 4.74
N GLN A 432 10.93 -1.49 3.50
CA GLN A 432 10.85 -2.37 2.33
C GLN A 432 11.94 -3.47 2.36
N MET A 433 13.12 -3.18 2.93
CA MET A 433 14.14 -4.21 3.18
C MET A 433 13.67 -5.22 4.24
N VAL A 434 13.09 -4.75 5.35
CA VAL A 434 12.54 -5.62 6.39
C VAL A 434 11.40 -6.48 5.86
N LEU A 435 10.50 -5.89 5.05
CA LEU A 435 9.44 -6.58 4.32
C LEU A 435 10.00 -7.77 3.52
N TRP A 436 11.03 -7.54 2.72
CA TRP A 436 11.70 -8.60 1.95
C TRP A 436 12.27 -9.71 2.84
N PHE A 437 12.93 -9.36 3.96
CA PHE A 437 13.47 -10.36 4.88
C PHE A 437 12.39 -11.19 5.58
N ARG A 438 11.25 -10.57 5.92
CA ARG A 438 10.08 -11.28 6.47
C ARG A 438 9.49 -12.23 5.43
N LEU A 439 9.27 -11.79 4.19
CA LEU A 439 8.80 -12.66 3.10
C LEU A 439 9.73 -13.86 2.87
N ARG A 440 11.05 -13.63 2.87
CA ARG A 440 12.05 -14.69 2.77
C ARG A 440 11.96 -15.68 3.93
N GLY A 441 11.78 -15.19 5.16
CA GLY A 441 11.58 -16.03 6.34
C GLY A 441 10.33 -16.89 6.24
N LEU A 442 9.20 -16.30 5.85
CA LEU A 442 7.94 -17.04 5.65
C LEU A 442 8.08 -18.12 4.58
N TYR A 443 8.70 -17.79 3.44
CA TYR A 443 8.97 -18.74 2.37
C TYR A 443 9.83 -19.93 2.83
N LYS A 444 10.90 -19.68 3.59
CA LYS A 444 11.75 -20.73 4.15
C LYS A 444 11.03 -21.61 5.16
N TYR A 445 10.14 -21.03 5.98
CA TYR A 445 9.30 -21.81 6.88
C TYR A 445 8.42 -22.78 6.10
N LEU A 446 7.75 -22.31 5.03
CA LEU A 446 6.90 -23.15 4.17
C LEU A 446 7.68 -24.27 3.46
N ARG A 447 8.97 -24.06 3.18
CA ARG A 447 9.88 -25.10 2.65
C ARG A 447 10.42 -26.08 3.71
N GLY A 448 10.13 -25.87 5.00
CA GLY A 448 10.63 -26.70 6.09
C GLY A 448 12.10 -26.47 6.45
N GLU A 449 12.69 -25.33 6.08
CA GLU A 449 14.10 -25.03 6.38
C GLU A 449 14.34 -24.70 7.86
N LYS A 450 14.94 -25.65 8.60
CA LYS A 450 15.26 -25.51 10.03
C LYS A 450 16.69 -25.02 10.33
N LYS A 451 17.56 -24.82 9.32
CA LYS A 451 18.98 -24.48 9.54
C LYS A 451 19.17 -23.03 10.02
N TRP A 452 20.08 -22.85 10.98
CA TRP A 452 20.54 -21.54 11.46
C TRP A 452 21.66 -21.00 10.56
N GLY A 453 21.56 -19.74 10.14
CA GLY A 453 22.67 -19.03 9.51
C GLY A 453 23.67 -18.54 10.55
N ARG A 454 24.98 -18.65 10.27
CA ARG A 454 26.06 -18.20 11.17
C ARG A 454 25.95 -16.70 11.45
N MET A 455 25.85 -16.31 12.73
CA MET A 455 25.94 -14.92 13.19
C MET A 455 27.39 -14.64 13.63
N THR A 456 28.01 -13.62 13.06
CA THR A 456 29.32 -13.10 13.50
C THR A 456 29.10 -11.80 14.25
N ARG A 457 29.37 -11.79 15.56
CA ARG A 457 29.32 -10.60 16.42
C ARG A 457 30.67 -9.88 16.43
N MET A 458 30.66 -8.59 16.76
CA MET A 458 31.88 -7.79 16.79
C MET A 458 32.49 -7.70 18.19
N GLY A 459 31.68 -7.89 19.24
CA GLY A 459 32.10 -7.77 20.64
C GLY A 459 32.17 -6.32 21.11
N PHE A 460 32.14 -6.10 22.42
CA PHE A 460 31.98 -4.78 23.04
C PHE A 460 33.19 -3.83 22.89
N GLY A 461 34.31 -4.29 22.34
CA GLY A 461 35.56 -3.51 22.17
C GLY A 461 36.09 -3.39 20.74
N GLY A 462 35.37 -3.88 19.72
CA GLY A 462 35.88 -3.93 18.34
C GLY A 462 35.60 -2.65 17.51
N PRO A 463 36.54 -2.17 16.67
CA PRO A 463 36.27 -1.08 15.73
C PRO A 463 35.21 -1.51 14.69
N ALA A 464 34.19 -0.68 14.51
CA ALA A 464 33.07 -0.89 13.59
C ALA A 464 33.54 -1.36 12.19
N ALA A 465 33.29 -2.63 11.85
CA ALA A 465 33.63 -3.17 10.54
C ALA A 465 32.80 -2.46 9.48
N GLN A 466 33.48 -1.84 8.50
CA GLN A 466 32.85 -1.27 7.33
C GLN A 466 32.12 -2.36 6.54
N ALA A 467 30.81 -2.46 6.76
CA ALA A 467 29.95 -3.42 6.10
C ALA A 467 29.81 -3.08 4.61
N ARG A 468 30.33 -3.93 3.72
CA ARG A 468 30.12 -3.82 2.27
C ARG A 468 28.66 -4.16 1.96
N GLN A 469 27.83 -3.13 1.74
CA GLN A 469 26.43 -3.28 1.35
C GLN A 469 26.30 -3.97 -0.02
N SER A 470 25.33 -4.89 -0.17
CA SER A 470 25.03 -5.47 -1.48
C SER A 470 24.46 -4.40 -2.39
N ARG A 471 25.07 -4.16 -3.55
CA ARG A 471 24.64 -3.10 -4.48
C ARG A 471 23.36 -3.46 -5.25
N LEU A 472 23.07 -4.75 -5.47
CA LEU A 472 22.00 -5.22 -6.36
C LEU A 472 20.57 -4.80 -5.96
N LEU A 473 20.20 -4.87 -4.68
CA LEU A 473 18.84 -4.57 -4.24
C LEU A 473 18.55 -3.06 -4.11
N PRO A 474 19.48 -2.22 -3.59
CA PRO A 474 19.42 -0.78 -3.77
C PRO A 474 19.34 -0.42 -5.26
N ILE A 475 20.11 -1.08 -6.13
CA ILE A 475 20.01 -0.87 -7.58
C ILE A 475 18.60 -1.19 -8.11
N LEU A 476 17.94 -2.26 -7.67
CA LEU A 476 16.57 -2.60 -8.10
C LEU A 476 15.52 -1.61 -7.58
N VAL A 477 15.60 -1.20 -6.31
CA VAL A 477 14.68 -0.21 -5.72
C VAL A 477 14.93 1.19 -6.31
N THR A 478 16.19 1.58 -6.46
CA THR A 478 16.60 2.78 -7.18
C THR A 478 16.20 2.69 -8.65
N ALA A 479 16.25 1.52 -9.30
CA ALA A 479 15.78 1.36 -10.67
C ALA A 479 14.26 1.49 -10.80
N LEU A 480 13.49 0.99 -9.81
CA LEU A 480 12.03 1.18 -9.78
C LEU A 480 11.67 2.66 -9.55
N ILE A 481 12.31 3.31 -8.58
CA ILE A 481 12.13 4.75 -8.30
C ILE A 481 12.61 5.58 -9.50
N ALA A 482 13.77 5.25 -10.06
CA ALA A 482 14.30 5.89 -11.26
C ALA A 482 13.38 5.65 -12.45
N GLY A 483 12.73 4.50 -12.58
CA GLY A 483 11.72 4.25 -13.61
C GLY A 483 10.50 5.15 -13.46
N LEU A 484 9.97 5.28 -12.24
CA LEU A 484 8.86 6.17 -11.91
C LEU A 484 9.20 7.65 -12.13
N VAL A 485 10.42 8.07 -11.79
CA VAL A 485 10.93 9.44 -12.02
C VAL A 485 11.33 9.67 -13.47
N ALA A 486 11.80 8.64 -14.18
CA ALA A 486 12.18 8.71 -15.58
C ALA A 486 10.96 8.86 -16.48
N MET A 487 9.79 8.33 -16.15
CA MET A 487 8.58 8.49 -16.97
C MET A 487 8.24 9.97 -17.25
N PRO A 488 8.17 10.88 -16.24
CA PRO A 488 8.08 12.32 -16.44
C PRO A 488 9.24 12.93 -17.24
N VAL A 489 10.48 12.52 -16.95
CA VAL A 489 11.69 13.08 -17.59
C VAL A 489 11.77 12.70 -19.07
N VAL A 490 11.54 11.44 -19.40
CA VAL A 490 11.48 10.94 -20.78
C VAL A 490 10.34 11.61 -21.52
N TRP A 491 9.18 11.78 -20.89
CA TRP A 491 8.12 12.58 -21.48
C TRP A 491 8.61 14.00 -21.75
N LEU A 492 9.22 14.71 -20.80
CA LEU A 492 9.74 16.08 -20.97
C LEU A 492 10.74 16.23 -22.12
N VAL A 493 11.55 15.21 -22.41
CA VAL A 493 12.54 15.22 -23.51
C VAL A 493 11.97 14.70 -24.83
N LYS A 494 10.79 14.02 -24.84
CA LYS A 494 10.11 13.57 -26.07
C LYS A 494 9.97 14.75 -27.07
N PRO A 495 10.40 14.60 -28.33
CA PRO A 495 10.23 15.64 -29.34
C PRO A 495 8.73 15.91 -29.57
N ARG A 496 8.41 17.17 -29.88
CA ARG A 496 7.03 17.56 -30.18
C ARG A 496 6.65 17.08 -31.59
N PRO A 497 5.39 16.67 -31.80
CA PRO A 497 4.90 16.34 -33.13
C PRO A 497 4.92 17.58 -34.03
N ALA A 498 5.05 17.38 -35.35
CA ALA A 498 4.93 18.45 -36.33
C ALA A 498 3.49 18.99 -36.43
N ALA A 499 2.50 18.28 -35.86
CA ALA A 499 1.12 18.71 -35.81
C ALA A 499 0.93 19.90 -34.85
N LEU A 500 0.36 20.97 -35.38
CA LEU A 500 -0.09 22.14 -34.64
C LEU A 500 -1.63 22.17 -34.71
N PRO A 501 -2.32 21.51 -33.77
CA PRO A 501 -3.77 21.43 -33.73
C PRO A 501 -4.43 22.77 -33.34
N VAL A 502 -5.69 22.90 -33.75
CA VAL A 502 -6.68 23.84 -33.21
C VAL A 502 -7.92 23.03 -32.87
N VAL A 503 -8.53 23.27 -31.71
CA VAL A 503 -9.78 22.63 -31.31
C VAL A 503 -10.93 23.62 -31.48
N LEU A 504 -11.96 23.22 -32.23
CA LEU A 504 -13.24 23.90 -32.37
C LEU A 504 -14.30 23.11 -31.58
N SER A 505 -14.92 23.74 -30.58
CA SER A 505 -16.10 23.19 -29.92
C SER A 505 -17.06 24.29 -29.49
N LYS A 506 -18.36 24.06 -29.65
CA LYS A 506 -19.40 25.06 -29.43
C LYS A 506 -20.35 24.72 -28.29
N THR A 507 -20.18 23.56 -27.65
CA THR A 507 -21.16 23.02 -26.71
C THR A 507 -20.74 23.15 -25.24
N VAL A 508 -19.46 23.28 -24.90
CA VAL A 508 -18.97 23.17 -23.51
C VAL A 508 -19.56 24.24 -22.56
N PRO A 509 -20.56 23.93 -21.72
CA PRO A 509 -21.22 24.94 -20.88
C PRO A 509 -20.55 25.13 -19.51
N PHE A 510 -19.59 24.28 -19.13
CA PHE A 510 -19.12 24.15 -17.74
C PHE A 510 -17.59 24.24 -17.56
N GLU A 511 -17.15 24.86 -16.46
CA GLU A 511 -15.73 24.99 -16.08
C GLU A 511 -15.01 23.63 -15.87
N ASN A 512 -15.76 22.55 -15.61
CA ASN A 512 -15.20 21.22 -15.35
C ASN A 512 -14.59 20.54 -16.61
N SER A 513 -14.74 21.15 -17.80
CA SER A 513 -14.15 20.69 -19.07
C SER A 513 -14.44 19.22 -19.41
N ARG A 514 -15.55 18.67 -18.89
CA ARG A 514 -15.88 17.24 -18.96
C ARG A 514 -16.04 16.74 -20.40
N GLU A 515 -16.69 17.54 -21.26
CA GLU A 515 -17.13 17.11 -22.60
C GLU A 515 -16.01 16.80 -23.59
N HIS A 516 -14.73 17.12 -23.32
CA HIS A 516 -13.61 16.74 -24.20
C HIS A 516 -12.32 16.37 -23.43
N ALA A 517 -12.44 15.96 -22.16
CA ALA A 517 -11.29 15.69 -21.30
C ALA A 517 -10.35 14.61 -21.88
N ARG A 518 -10.90 13.58 -22.53
CA ARG A 518 -10.15 12.51 -23.21
C ARG A 518 -9.25 13.05 -24.31
N MET A 519 -9.83 13.86 -25.21
CA MET A 519 -9.12 14.49 -26.32
C MET A 519 -7.99 15.41 -25.80
N MET A 520 -8.32 16.30 -24.87
CA MET A 520 -7.37 17.25 -24.31
C MET A 520 -6.20 16.55 -23.61
N TRP A 521 -6.48 15.49 -22.84
CA TRP A 521 -5.45 14.70 -22.18
C TRP A 521 -4.51 14.03 -23.19
N LEU A 522 -5.05 13.46 -24.28
CA LEU A 522 -4.25 12.81 -25.32
C LEU A 522 -3.37 13.81 -26.08
N LEU A 523 -3.90 15.00 -26.37
CA LEU A 523 -3.15 16.10 -26.97
C LEU A 523 -2.02 16.57 -26.05
N SER A 524 -2.29 16.69 -24.75
CA SER A 524 -1.26 16.98 -23.75
C SER A 524 -0.21 15.88 -23.72
N GLN A 525 -0.61 14.60 -23.68
CA GLN A 525 0.32 13.47 -23.74
C GLN A 525 1.23 13.57 -24.97
N ALA A 526 0.66 13.82 -26.15
CA ALA A 526 1.39 13.95 -27.40
C ALA A 526 2.26 15.21 -27.50
N LYS A 527 2.16 16.16 -26.55
CA LYS A 527 2.80 17.48 -26.60
C LYS A 527 2.43 18.35 -27.81
N ALA A 528 1.19 18.23 -28.29
CA ALA A 528 0.72 18.95 -29.46
C ALA A 528 0.30 20.42 -29.20
N LYS A 529 0.85 21.11 -28.18
CA LYS A 529 0.39 22.45 -27.75
C LYS A 529 1.37 23.60 -28.10
N PRO A 530 0.90 24.82 -28.46
CA PRO A 530 1.71 26.04 -28.53
C PRO A 530 2.20 26.56 -27.16
N MET A 531 3.14 27.50 -27.17
CA MET A 531 4.24 27.66 -26.20
C MET A 531 3.96 28.39 -24.86
N THR A 532 2.71 28.66 -24.49
CA THR A 532 2.42 29.68 -23.44
C THR A 532 1.94 29.19 -22.07
N SER A 533 1.51 27.94 -21.87
CA SER A 533 1.19 27.45 -20.50
C SER A 533 1.84 26.12 -20.15
N LYS A 534 2.29 26.03 -18.90
CA LYS A 534 2.81 24.79 -18.32
C LYS A 534 1.62 23.94 -17.85
N VAL A 535 1.38 22.85 -18.60
CA VAL A 535 0.77 21.58 -18.18
C VAL A 535 -0.72 21.33 -18.53
N LEU A 536 -1.58 22.34 -18.70
CA LEU A 536 -2.99 22.14 -19.12
C LEU A 536 -3.37 23.08 -20.27
N TRP A 537 -4.29 22.67 -21.15
CA TRP A 537 -4.83 23.49 -22.24
C TRP A 537 -5.35 24.84 -21.70
N ASP A 538 -5.11 25.94 -22.42
CA ASP A 538 -5.56 27.27 -22.01
C ASP A 538 -6.80 27.61 -22.83
N ASN A 539 -7.96 27.58 -22.17
CA ASN A 539 -9.26 27.81 -22.79
C ASN A 539 -9.37 29.19 -23.46
N ALA A 540 -8.55 30.17 -23.06
CA ALA A 540 -8.57 31.50 -23.63
C ALA A 540 -7.82 31.63 -24.97
N THR A 541 -6.90 30.71 -25.28
CA THR A 541 -5.97 30.86 -26.42
C THR A 541 -5.94 29.69 -27.39
N ASP A 542 -6.24 28.46 -26.94
CA ASP A 542 -6.09 27.24 -27.73
C ASP A 542 -7.41 26.58 -28.14
N TYR A 543 -8.52 27.21 -27.75
CA TYR A 543 -9.88 26.77 -28.01
C TYR A 543 -10.64 27.83 -28.80
N VAL A 544 -11.35 27.42 -29.84
CA VAL A 544 -12.24 28.28 -30.61
C VAL A 544 -13.68 27.85 -30.37
N GLY A 545 -14.51 28.78 -29.91
CA GLY A 545 -15.93 28.54 -29.63
C GLY A 545 -16.34 29.17 -28.30
N TYR A 546 -17.18 28.47 -27.53
CA TYR A 546 -17.70 28.96 -26.25
C TYR A 546 -16.74 28.76 -25.07
N ASP A 547 -16.37 29.82 -24.35
CA ASP A 547 -15.57 29.78 -23.13
C ASP A 547 -16.48 29.85 -21.89
N PRO A 548 -16.60 28.76 -21.11
CA PRO A 548 -17.48 28.71 -19.94
C PRO A 548 -17.04 29.62 -18.79
N ALA A 549 -15.74 29.96 -18.67
CA ALA A 549 -15.24 30.81 -17.59
C ALA A 549 -15.59 32.28 -17.82
N THR A 550 -15.50 32.75 -19.08
CA THR A 550 -15.83 34.14 -19.43
C THR A 550 -17.25 34.32 -19.96
N ARG A 551 -17.96 33.22 -20.23
CA ARG A 551 -19.28 33.16 -20.88
C ARG A 551 -19.34 33.87 -22.23
N LYS A 552 -18.20 33.94 -22.93
CA LYS A 552 -18.08 34.54 -24.26
C LYS A 552 -17.84 33.45 -25.29
N TYR A 553 -18.15 33.73 -26.54
CA TYR A 553 -17.82 32.85 -27.64
C TYR A 553 -17.01 33.58 -28.72
N ARG A 554 -16.20 32.82 -29.45
CA ARG A 554 -15.48 33.27 -30.63
C ARG A 554 -15.77 32.33 -31.79
N GLN A 555 -16.07 32.89 -32.96
CA GLN A 555 -16.20 32.12 -34.20
C GLN A 555 -14.82 31.80 -34.78
N LEU A 556 -14.72 30.70 -35.52
CA LEU A 556 -13.50 30.32 -36.20
C LEU A 556 -13.20 31.27 -37.36
N ALA A 557 -12.00 31.86 -37.35
CA ALA A 557 -11.50 32.70 -38.43
C ALA A 557 -10.32 32.04 -39.16
N ALA A 558 -10.11 32.40 -40.43
CA ALA A 558 -8.98 31.89 -41.23
C ALA A 558 -7.60 32.18 -40.58
N ALA A 559 -7.49 33.26 -39.80
CA ALA A 559 -6.30 33.61 -39.04
C ALA A 559 -5.94 32.56 -37.96
N ASP A 560 -6.95 31.91 -37.36
CA ASP A 560 -6.76 30.90 -36.31
C ASP A 560 -6.12 29.62 -36.84
N LEU A 561 -6.39 29.32 -38.11
CA LEU A 561 -5.84 28.17 -38.82
C LEU A 561 -4.46 28.47 -39.43
N SER A 562 -4.01 29.73 -39.42
CA SER A 562 -2.73 30.13 -40.04
C SER A 562 -1.54 29.47 -39.35
N GLY A 563 -0.68 28.82 -40.14
CA GLY A 563 0.47 28.06 -39.62
C GLY A 563 0.09 26.73 -38.94
N LYS A 564 -1.19 26.35 -38.94
CA LYS A 564 -1.71 25.09 -38.38
C LYS A 564 -1.84 24.03 -39.47
N ASN A 565 -1.90 22.76 -39.08
CA ASN A 565 -2.01 21.62 -40.01
C ASN A 565 -2.96 20.52 -39.53
N LEU A 566 -3.65 20.73 -38.40
CA LEU A 566 -4.71 19.86 -37.89
C LEU A 566 -5.81 20.72 -37.26
N LEU A 567 -7.08 20.45 -37.60
CA LEU A 567 -8.26 21.03 -36.98
C LEU A 567 -9.09 19.89 -36.39
N LEU A 568 -9.40 19.98 -35.10
CA LEU A 568 -10.24 19.02 -34.37
C LEU A 568 -11.58 19.70 -34.10
N ILE A 569 -12.67 19.16 -34.65
CA ILE A 569 -14.04 19.64 -34.48
C ILE A 569 -14.74 18.66 -33.55
N ALA A 570 -14.96 19.08 -32.31
CA ALA A 570 -15.37 18.18 -31.24
C ALA A 570 -16.89 18.14 -31.04
N ASP A 571 -17.55 19.30 -31.05
CA ASP A 571 -19.01 19.40 -31.03
C ASP A 571 -19.46 20.76 -31.57
N SER A 572 -20.49 20.79 -32.41
CA SER A 572 -21.06 22.00 -33.00
C SER A 572 -22.49 22.32 -32.56
N TYR A 573 -23.11 21.54 -31.67
CA TYR A 573 -24.52 21.70 -31.26
C TYR A 573 -24.82 23.11 -30.74
N GLY A 574 -24.05 23.55 -29.75
CA GLY A 574 -24.21 24.86 -29.14
C GLY A 574 -24.69 24.87 -27.71
N VAL A 575 -24.67 26.07 -27.13
CA VAL A 575 -25.14 26.43 -25.80
C VAL A 575 -26.47 27.16 -25.91
N TYR A 576 -27.39 26.84 -25.01
CA TYR A 576 -28.73 27.39 -24.92
C TYR A 576 -28.94 28.14 -23.60
N ARG A 577 -29.94 29.03 -23.57
CA ARG A 577 -30.17 29.94 -22.43
C ARG A 577 -30.35 29.25 -21.10
N ASP A 578 -30.97 28.07 -21.14
CA ASP A 578 -31.32 27.35 -19.92
C ASP A 578 -30.11 26.59 -19.36
N ASP A 579 -29.02 26.42 -20.12
CA ASP A 579 -27.77 25.80 -19.63
C ASP A 579 -27.14 26.55 -18.45
N PHE A 580 -27.56 27.81 -18.19
CA PHE A 580 -27.00 28.68 -17.16
C PHE A 580 -27.74 28.69 -15.80
N ASP A 581 -28.98 28.18 -15.73
CA ASP A 581 -29.89 28.52 -14.63
C ASP A 581 -30.16 27.42 -13.57
N ALA A 582 -29.64 26.19 -13.68
CA ALA A 582 -29.77 25.21 -12.58
C ALA A 582 -28.78 24.04 -12.61
N PHE A 583 -28.14 23.75 -11.47
CA PHE A 583 -27.57 22.43 -11.17
C PHE A 583 -28.00 22.00 -9.75
N PRO A 584 -28.45 20.76 -9.52
CA PRO A 584 -28.59 19.63 -10.46
C PRO A 584 -29.94 19.61 -11.21
N ARG A 585 -29.94 19.26 -12.50
CA ARG A 585 -31.17 19.08 -13.30
C ARG A 585 -31.68 17.63 -13.31
N PRO A 586 -32.99 17.41 -13.14
CA PRO A 586 -33.74 16.38 -13.86
C PRO A 586 -33.89 16.79 -15.34
N VAL A 587 -33.83 15.84 -16.29
CA VAL A 587 -33.90 16.06 -17.75
C VAL A 587 -35.26 16.58 -18.26
N ALA A 588 -36.17 16.93 -17.34
CA ALA A 588 -37.47 17.55 -17.61
C ALA A 588 -37.41 18.94 -18.30
N HIS A 589 -36.23 19.53 -18.53
CA HIS A 589 -36.07 20.84 -19.18
C HIS A 589 -35.17 20.84 -20.43
N LEU A 590 -35.23 19.77 -21.24
CA LEU A 590 -34.87 19.81 -22.68
C LEU A 590 -35.99 20.49 -23.50
N GLU A 591 -36.66 21.50 -22.94
CA GLU A 591 -37.56 22.36 -23.72
C GLU A 591 -36.72 23.29 -24.61
N LEU A 592 -37.33 23.77 -25.71
CA LEU A 592 -36.80 24.67 -26.73
C LEU A 592 -36.32 26.02 -26.15
N SER A 593 -35.32 26.00 -25.29
CA SER A 593 -34.70 27.21 -24.76
C SER A 593 -34.00 27.93 -25.91
N GLN A 594 -33.87 29.25 -25.79
CA GLN A 594 -33.33 30.06 -26.87
C GLN A 594 -31.84 29.75 -27.07
N ARG A 595 -31.45 29.30 -28.27
CA ARG A 595 -30.04 29.07 -28.64
C ARG A 595 -29.23 30.36 -28.49
N ILE A 596 -28.14 30.32 -27.73
CA ILE A 596 -27.22 31.45 -27.55
C ILE A 596 -26.12 31.42 -28.62
N TYR A 597 -25.50 30.27 -28.84
CA TYR A 597 -24.43 30.07 -29.80
C TYR A 597 -24.40 28.59 -30.20
N GLY A 598 -24.28 28.25 -31.48
CA GLY A 598 -24.35 26.86 -31.93
C GLY A 598 -24.56 26.72 -33.43
N GLY A 599 -24.25 25.55 -33.96
CA GLY A 599 -24.17 25.27 -35.39
C GLY A 599 -23.01 25.99 -36.09
N MET A 600 -22.78 25.67 -37.36
CA MET A 600 -21.71 26.28 -38.15
C MET A 600 -22.18 27.55 -38.88
N TYR A 601 -21.32 28.56 -38.95
CA TYR A 601 -21.56 29.82 -39.68
C TYR A 601 -20.87 29.80 -41.06
N PRO A 602 -21.37 30.57 -42.06
CA PRO A 602 -20.79 30.56 -43.41
C PRO A 602 -19.28 30.82 -43.46
N GLN A 603 -18.80 31.81 -42.69
CA GLN A 603 -17.38 32.18 -42.66
C GLN A 603 -16.49 31.08 -42.07
N GLU A 604 -17.01 30.30 -41.11
CA GLU A 604 -16.28 29.20 -40.50
C GLU A 604 -16.13 28.04 -41.49
N VAL A 605 -17.21 27.68 -42.20
CA VAL A 605 -17.18 26.65 -43.24
C VAL A 605 -16.23 27.04 -44.37
N GLU A 606 -16.25 28.31 -44.81
CA GLU A 606 -15.30 28.82 -45.79
C GLU A 606 -13.85 28.73 -45.30
N ALA A 607 -13.58 29.05 -44.03
CA ALA A 607 -12.24 28.93 -43.45
C ALA A 607 -11.78 27.46 -43.37
N ILE A 608 -12.69 26.52 -43.04
CA ILE A 608 -12.42 25.08 -43.00
C ILE A 608 -12.12 24.55 -44.40
N GLU A 609 -12.93 24.91 -45.41
CA GLU A 609 -12.70 24.50 -46.80
C GLU A 609 -11.36 25.03 -47.33
N GLN A 610 -11.03 26.30 -47.09
CA GLN A 610 -9.73 26.88 -47.45
C GLN A 610 -8.57 26.17 -46.74
N PHE A 611 -8.78 25.76 -45.48
CA PHE A 611 -7.80 25.02 -44.71
C PHE A 611 -7.55 23.63 -45.27
N VAL A 612 -8.61 22.92 -45.67
CA VAL A 612 -8.53 21.62 -46.35
C VAL A 612 -7.84 21.77 -47.71
N GLN A 613 -8.22 22.77 -48.51
CA GLN A 613 -7.64 23.03 -49.84
C GLN A 613 -6.12 23.28 -49.81
N ARG A 614 -5.58 23.86 -48.73
CA ARG A 614 -4.13 24.05 -48.54
C ARG A 614 -3.42 22.86 -47.89
N GLY A 615 -4.06 21.69 -47.83
CA GLY A 615 -3.51 20.47 -47.24
C GLY A 615 -3.56 20.42 -45.71
N GLY A 616 -4.55 21.09 -45.10
CA GLY A 616 -4.86 20.97 -43.68
C GLY A 616 -5.71 19.72 -43.40
N ARG A 617 -5.45 19.06 -42.26
CA ARG A 617 -6.17 17.84 -41.86
C ARG A 617 -7.32 18.16 -40.92
N ILE A 618 -8.45 17.49 -41.08
CA ILE A 618 -9.63 17.71 -40.24
C ILE A 618 -10.06 16.42 -39.55
N TYR A 619 -10.42 16.53 -38.29
CA TYR A 619 -10.97 15.46 -37.48
C TYR A 619 -12.31 15.94 -36.93
N GLY A 620 -13.40 15.24 -37.23
CA GLY A 620 -14.73 15.52 -36.71
C GLY A 620 -15.22 14.42 -35.78
N GLU A 621 -15.88 14.78 -34.70
CA GLU A 621 -16.59 13.85 -33.82
C GLU A 621 -18.11 13.96 -34.00
N PHE A 622 -18.86 13.14 -33.25
CA PHE A 622 -20.30 13.21 -33.14
C PHE A 622 -20.76 14.67 -33.04
N ASN A 623 -21.83 15.03 -33.76
CA ASN A 623 -22.41 16.38 -33.73
C ASN A 623 -21.55 17.49 -34.41
N THR A 624 -20.64 17.14 -35.33
CA THR A 624 -19.87 18.10 -36.14
C THR A 624 -20.71 18.94 -37.11
N TYR A 625 -21.79 18.37 -37.66
CA TYR A 625 -22.59 18.99 -38.72
C TYR A 625 -24.11 18.88 -38.51
N ALA A 626 -24.53 18.33 -37.36
CA ALA A 626 -25.94 18.14 -37.04
C ALA A 626 -26.65 19.48 -36.72
N THR A 627 -27.97 19.41 -36.52
CA THR A 627 -28.79 20.55 -36.07
C THR A 627 -28.14 21.18 -34.83
N PRO A 628 -27.89 22.50 -34.80
CA PRO A 628 -28.61 23.55 -35.52
C PRO A 628 -27.82 24.20 -36.68
N THR A 629 -26.91 23.44 -37.31
CA THR A 629 -26.21 23.87 -38.53
C THR A 629 -27.19 23.97 -39.72
N PRO A 630 -27.25 25.09 -40.46
CA PRO A 630 -28.12 25.22 -41.63
C PRO A 630 -27.82 24.15 -42.69
N TYR A 631 -28.87 23.61 -43.31
CA TYR A 631 -28.77 22.53 -44.31
C TYR A 631 -27.74 22.78 -45.41
N ALA A 632 -27.71 24.01 -45.97
CA ALA A 632 -26.76 24.38 -47.02
C ALA A 632 -25.29 24.33 -46.57
N LEU A 633 -25.02 24.60 -45.29
CA LEU A 633 -23.69 24.52 -44.70
C LEU A 633 -23.33 23.08 -44.30
N ARG A 634 -24.32 22.32 -43.80
CA ARG A 634 -24.17 20.89 -43.50
C ARG A 634 -23.70 20.12 -44.73
N LEU A 635 -24.34 20.29 -45.89
CA LEU A 635 -23.96 19.62 -47.14
C LEU A 635 -22.51 19.91 -47.57
N ARG A 636 -21.97 21.08 -47.21
CA ARG A 636 -20.57 21.44 -47.49
C ARG A 636 -19.61 20.70 -46.57
N LEU A 637 -19.93 20.59 -45.29
CA LEU A 637 -19.14 19.87 -44.29
C LEU A 637 -19.17 18.35 -44.49
N GLU A 638 -20.35 17.80 -44.80
CA GLU A 638 -20.58 16.40 -45.17
C GLU A 638 -19.64 15.95 -46.30
N LYS A 639 -19.49 16.79 -47.33
CA LYS A 639 -18.56 16.55 -48.45
C LYS A 639 -17.09 16.48 -48.03
N LEU A 640 -16.69 17.20 -46.97
CA LEU A 640 -15.29 17.16 -46.50
C LEU A 640 -14.93 15.82 -45.84
N PHE A 641 -15.93 15.11 -45.31
CA PHE A 641 -15.76 13.80 -44.67
C PHE A 641 -16.24 12.63 -45.55
N ASN A 642 -16.69 12.90 -46.78
CA ASN A 642 -17.32 11.93 -47.68
C ASN A 642 -18.45 11.13 -47.01
N LEU A 643 -19.27 11.81 -46.21
CA LEU A 643 -20.41 11.22 -45.50
C LEU A 643 -21.65 12.06 -45.72
N GLN A 644 -22.81 11.43 -45.61
CA GLN A 644 -24.11 12.09 -45.55
C GLN A 644 -24.81 11.69 -44.25
N TRP A 645 -25.24 12.66 -43.44
CA TRP A 645 -26.02 12.35 -42.24
C TRP A 645 -27.42 11.90 -42.64
N SER A 646 -27.92 10.81 -42.03
CA SER A 646 -29.28 10.34 -42.31
C SER A 646 -30.36 11.18 -41.63
N GLY A 647 -29.97 12.21 -40.87
CA GLY A 647 -30.86 12.99 -40.01
C GLY A 647 -31.16 12.32 -38.66
N TRP A 648 -30.65 11.10 -38.41
CA TRP A 648 -30.88 10.34 -37.18
C TRP A 648 -29.65 10.38 -36.27
N ALA A 649 -29.88 10.70 -35.00
CA ALA A 649 -28.94 10.50 -33.90
C ALA A 649 -29.55 9.56 -32.86
N GLY A 650 -28.73 8.82 -32.13
CA GLY A 650 -29.18 7.81 -31.19
C GLY A 650 -28.38 7.77 -29.91
N ARG A 651 -28.99 7.22 -28.85
CA ARG A 651 -28.32 6.93 -27.57
C ARG A 651 -28.97 5.73 -26.88
N ARG A 652 -28.16 4.95 -26.15
CA ARG A 652 -28.68 3.93 -25.23
C ARG A 652 -29.25 4.59 -23.97
N VAL A 653 -30.39 4.09 -23.55
CA VAL A 653 -31.12 4.51 -22.35
C VAL A 653 -31.17 3.33 -21.40
N ASP A 654 -30.89 3.56 -20.12
CA ASP A 654 -30.92 2.49 -19.11
C ASP A 654 -32.35 2.16 -18.69
N ASN A 655 -33.23 3.17 -18.69
CA ASN A 655 -34.65 2.97 -18.48
C ASN A 655 -35.51 4.04 -19.17
N PHE A 656 -36.36 3.65 -20.13
CA PHE A 656 -37.29 4.55 -20.80
C PHE A 656 -38.30 5.24 -19.88
N ALA A 657 -38.53 4.72 -18.68
CA ALA A 657 -39.39 5.34 -17.67
C ALA A 657 -38.67 6.36 -16.78
N ASP A 658 -37.35 6.54 -16.93
CA ASP A 658 -36.62 7.56 -16.17
C ASP A 658 -36.81 8.93 -16.82
N ASP A 659 -37.66 9.77 -16.22
CA ASP A 659 -37.88 11.17 -16.63
C ASP A 659 -36.62 12.04 -16.46
N ARG A 660 -35.55 11.50 -15.87
CA ARG A 660 -34.21 12.11 -15.83
C ARG A 660 -33.32 11.67 -16.99
N GLU A 661 -33.75 10.75 -17.86
CA GLU A 661 -33.03 10.39 -19.09
C GLU A 661 -33.84 10.73 -20.34
N ILE A 662 -35.17 10.62 -20.28
CA ILE A 662 -36.07 10.85 -21.41
C ILE A 662 -36.81 12.19 -21.24
N ALA A 663 -36.68 13.07 -22.22
CA ALA A 663 -37.41 14.35 -22.23
C ALA A 663 -38.92 14.16 -22.47
N GLN A 664 -39.75 15.01 -21.85
CA GLN A 664 -41.21 14.95 -21.99
C GLN A 664 -41.69 15.11 -23.44
N TRP A 665 -40.99 15.90 -24.26
CA TRP A 665 -41.35 16.06 -25.67
C TRP A 665 -41.14 14.76 -26.46
N VAL A 666 -40.15 13.94 -26.10
CA VAL A 666 -39.92 12.61 -26.69
C VAL A 666 -41.10 11.70 -26.36
N GLN A 667 -41.55 11.70 -25.09
CA GLN A 667 -42.70 10.90 -24.66
C GLN A 667 -43.97 11.31 -25.40
N LYS A 668 -44.24 12.62 -25.48
CA LYS A 668 -45.39 13.18 -26.20
C LYS A 668 -45.34 12.83 -27.69
N ARG A 669 -44.18 13.01 -28.31
CA ARG A 669 -43.99 12.73 -29.73
C ARG A 669 -44.14 11.26 -30.05
N TRP A 670 -43.58 10.39 -29.22
CA TRP A 670 -43.73 8.94 -29.36
C TRP A 670 -45.21 8.53 -29.26
N ALA A 671 -45.96 9.12 -28.33
CA ALA A 671 -47.39 8.86 -28.17
C ALA A 671 -48.20 9.30 -29.40
N GLU A 672 -47.87 10.46 -29.98
CA GLU A 672 -48.46 10.97 -31.22
C GLU A 672 -48.15 10.06 -32.43
N GLU A 673 -46.91 9.57 -32.56
CA GLU A 673 -46.47 8.74 -33.69
C GLU A 673 -46.98 7.30 -33.64
N THR A 674 -47.21 6.77 -32.44
CA THR A 674 -47.71 5.40 -32.23
C THR A 674 -49.23 5.33 -32.02
N GLY A 675 -49.86 6.45 -31.67
CA GLY A 675 -51.29 6.51 -31.32
C GLY A 675 -51.62 5.85 -29.98
N ARG A 676 -50.63 5.69 -29.08
CA ARG A 676 -50.75 5.03 -27.77
C ARG A 676 -50.17 5.91 -26.66
N PRO A 677 -50.67 5.82 -25.41
CA PRO A 677 -50.03 6.52 -24.29
C PRO A 677 -48.61 5.97 -24.08
N TYR A 678 -47.65 6.85 -23.73
CA TYR A 678 -46.28 6.45 -23.45
C TYR A 678 -46.21 5.54 -22.21
N ASP A 679 -45.85 4.28 -22.44
CA ASP A 679 -45.80 3.22 -21.42
C ASP A 679 -44.48 2.41 -21.48
N LEU A 680 -43.47 2.94 -22.16
CA LEU A 680 -42.17 2.28 -22.31
C LEU A 680 -41.42 2.18 -20.99
N VAL A 681 -40.93 0.98 -20.68
CA VAL A 681 -40.13 0.67 -19.49
C VAL A 681 -38.91 -0.16 -19.87
N GLY A 682 -37.86 -0.05 -19.04
CA GLY A 682 -36.64 -0.84 -19.21
C GLY A 682 -35.65 -0.25 -20.22
N PRO A 683 -34.50 -0.90 -20.42
CA PRO A 683 -33.42 -0.40 -21.25
C PRO A 683 -33.73 -0.47 -22.74
N GLY A 684 -33.04 0.36 -23.53
CA GLY A 684 -33.15 0.33 -24.98
C GLY A 684 -32.33 1.38 -25.71
N ILE A 685 -32.68 1.66 -26.97
CA ILE A 685 -32.09 2.73 -27.78
C ILE A 685 -33.18 3.76 -28.12
N LEU A 686 -32.91 5.02 -27.79
CA LEU A 686 -33.67 6.17 -28.28
C LEU A 686 -32.99 6.71 -29.55
N LEU A 687 -33.76 6.84 -30.63
CA LEU A 687 -33.34 7.46 -31.88
C LEU A 687 -34.20 8.71 -32.12
N ILE A 688 -33.56 9.82 -32.45
CA ILE A 688 -34.19 11.12 -32.71
C ILE A 688 -33.79 11.58 -34.11
N HIS A 689 -34.79 11.99 -34.89
CA HIS A 689 -34.58 12.56 -36.21
C HIS A 689 -34.61 14.09 -36.16
N GLU A 690 -33.91 14.76 -37.08
CA GLU A 690 -33.81 16.22 -37.16
C GLU A 690 -35.14 16.96 -37.33
N ASP A 691 -36.16 16.29 -37.87
CA ASP A 691 -37.53 16.83 -38.03
C ASP A 691 -38.43 16.60 -36.79
N GLY A 692 -37.85 16.06 -35.71
CA GLY A 692 -38.53 15.79 -34.46
C GLY A 692 -39.15 14.40 -34.36
N ARG A 693 -39.02 13.51 -35.36
CA ARG A 693 -39.48 12.11 -35.22
C ARG A 693 -38.67 11.33 -34.19
N VAL A 694 -39.30 10.36 -33.52
CA VAL A 694 -38.66 9.54 -32.47
C VAL A 694 -38.90 8.05 -32.67
N CYS A 695 -37.86 7.25 -32.55
CA CYS A 695 -37.94 5.80 -32.63
C CYS A 695 -37.31 5.18 -31.37
N CYS A 696 -38.10 4.48 -30.58
CA CYS A 696 -37.66 3.82 -29.36
C CYS A 696 -37.61 2.31 -29.60
N LEU A 697 -36.44 1.71 -29.37
CA LEU A 697 -36.21 0.27 -29.49
C LEU A 697 -36.00 -0.32 -28.09
N GLN A 698 -36.91 -1.17 -27.60
CA GLN A 698 -36.81 -1.79 -26.28
C GLN A 698 -35.95 -3.05 -26.30
N GLN A 699 -35.13 -3.22 -25.27
CA GLN A 699 -34.38 -4.45 -25.06
C GLN A 699 -35.33 -5.63 -24.88
N ASP A 700 -34.95 -6.80 -25.39
CA ASP A 700 -35.68 -8.07 -25.31
C ASP A 700 -37.03 -8.08 -26.06
N LEU A 701 -37.40 -6.96 -26.72
CA LEU A 701 -38.49 -6.86 -27.69
C LEU A 701 -37.99 -6.53 -29.10
N ASP A 702 -37.26 -5.42 -29.24
CA ASP A 702 -36.77 -4.90 -30.52
C ASP A 702 -35.28 -5.17 -30.74
N ILE A 703 -34.49 -5.17 -29.66
CA ILE A 703 -33.03 -5.29 -29.68
C ILE A 703 -32.52 -6.25 -28.59
N THR A 704 -31.33 -6.80 -28.80
CA THR A 704 -30.67 -7.69 -27.83
C THR A 704 -30.07 -6.92 -26.63
N ALA A 705 -29.61 -7.64 -25.61
CA ALA A 705 -28.96 -7.08 -24.42
C ALA A 705 -27.67 -6.28 -24.70
N ASP A 706 -27.00 -6.51 -25.83
CA ASP A 706 -25.89 -5.69 -26.34
C ASP A 706 -26.40 -4.86 -27.53
N PRO A 707 -27.16 -3.77 -27.31
CA PRO A 707 -28.04 -3.21 -28.33
C PRO A 707 -27.29 -2.54 -29.49
N LEU A 708 -26.09 -2.01 -29.24
CA LEU A 708 -25.25 -1.36 -30.23
C LEU A 708 -23.80 -1.83 -30.09
N THR A 709 -23.24 -2.36 -31.18
CA THR A 709 -21.86 -2.85 -31.21
C THR A 709 -21.03 -2.10 -32.24
N LEU A 710 -19.86 -1.63 -31.81
CA LEU A 710 -18.80 -1.13 -32.67
C LEU A 710 -17.92 -2.28 -33.16
N HIS A 711 -17.84 -2.44 -34.47
CA HIS A 711 -16.97 -3.38 -35.16
C HIS A 711 -15.73 -2.63 -35.65
N ALA A 712 -14.59 -2.80 -34.99
CA ALA A 712 -13.34 -2.15 -35.38
C ALA A 712 -12.14 -3.09 -35.22
N ALA A 713 -11.26 -3.16 -36.22
CA ALA A 713 -10.02 -3.94 -36.20
C ALA A 713 -10.20 -5.40 -35.71
N GLY A 714 -11.28 -6.07 -36.16
CA GLY A 714 -11.59 -7.46 -35.81
C GLY A 714 -12.17 -7.67 -34.40
N ARG A 715 -12.49 -6.59 -33.67
CA ARG A 715 -13.08 -6.62 -32.33
C ARG A 715 -14.53 -6.16 -32.36
N LYS A 716 -15.32 -6.67 -31.41
CA LYS A 716 -16.71 -6.25 -31.14
C LYS A 716 -16.72 -5.57 -29.76
N ILE A 717 -17.07 -4.29 -29.72
CA ILE A 717 -17.08 -3.50 -28.48
C ILE A 717 -18.48 -2.88 -28.32
N PRO A 718 -19.20 -3.14 -27.23
CA PRO A 718 -20.46 -2.46 -26.95
C PRO A 718 -20.27 -0.93 -26.86
N PHE A 719 -21.22 -0.16 -27.40
CA PHE A 719 -21.23 1.29 -27.32
C PHE A 719 -22.55 1.77 -26.70
N THR A 720 -22.47 2.70 -25.75
CA THR A 720 -23.59 3.07 -24.87
C THR A 720 -23.95 4.54 -24.93
N TYR A 721 -23.18 5.38 -25.61
CA TYR A 721 -23.40 6.83 -25.60
C TYR A 721 -24.03 7.34 -26.89
N TRP A 722 -24.01 8.66 -27.13
CA TRP A 722 -24.58 9.27 -28.31
C TRP A 722 -23.82 8.90 -29.59
N PHE A 723 -24.55 8.66 -30.67
CA PHE A 723 -24.00 8.34 -31.99
C PHE A 723 -24.84 8.91 -33.14
N ASP A 724 -24.17 9.22 -34.25
CA ASP A 724 -24.77 9.65 -35.52
C ASP A 724 -24.96 8.47 -36.47
N ILE A 725 -26.10 8.42 -37.16
CA ILE A 725 -26.34 7.47 -38.24
C ILE A 725 -25.97 8.15 -39.57
N ASN A 726 -24.88 7.69 -40.16
CA ASN A 726 -24.34 8.25 -41.40
C ASN A 726 -24.45 7.27 -42.56
N LEU A 727 -24.47 7.79 -43.77
CA LEU A 727 -24.42 7.04 -45.02
C LEU A 727 -23.11 7.39 -45.73
N PRO A 728 -22.29 6.40 -46.13
CA PRO A 728 -21.04 6.66 -46.83
C PRO A 728 -21.31 7.18 -48.25
N THR A 729 -20.53 8.14 -48.72
CA THR A 729 -20.52 8.54 -50.14
C THR A 729 -19.22 8.07 -50.80
N GLU A 730 -19.24 7.58 -52.04
CA GLU A 730 -18.00 7.13 -52.70
C GLU A 730 -17.12 8.33 -53.11
N PRO A 731 -15.78 8.27 -52.96
CA PRO A 731 -14.95 7.17 -52.45
C PRO A 731 -14.62 7.31 -50.95
N THR A 732 -15.13 6.41 -50.10
CA THR A 732 -14.90 6.43 -48.64
C THR A 732 -14.42 5.08 -48.12
N GLU A 733 -13.33 5.06 -47.34
CA GLU A 733 -12.90 3.85 -46.63
C GLU A 733 -13.54 3.80 -45.22
N VAL A 734 -14.45 2.83 -45.01
CA VAL A 734 -15.07 2.58 -43.70
C VAL A 734 -14.18 1.63 -42.89
N ARG A 735 -13.54 2.12 -41.83
CA ARG A 735 -12.65 1.33 -40.95
C ARG A 735 -13.38 0.65 -39.81
N ALA A 736 -14.46 1.25 -39.34
CA ALA A 736 -15.30 0.71 -38.30
C ALA A 736 -16.76 0.94 -38.60
N GLU A 737 -17.60 -0.01 -38.22
CA GLU A 737 -19.05 -0.02 -38.47
C GLU A 737 -19.79 -0.19 -37.15
N PHE A 738 -20.84 0.61 -36.94
CA PHE A 738 -21.82 0.38 -35.90
C PHE A 738 -22.88 -0.59 -36.40
N THR A 739 -23.27 -1.54 -35.55
CA THR A 739 -24.39 -2.44 -35.80
C THR A 739 -25.38 -2.34 -34.65
N ILE A 740 -26.63 -1.99 -34.97
CA ILE A 740 -27.76 -2.13 -34.05
C ILE A 740 -28.13 -3.61 -34.04
N ASN A 741 -27.98 -4.28 -32.89
CA ASN A 741 -28.28 -5.69 -32.73
C ASN A 741 -29.78 -5.88 -32.48
N SER A 742 -30.56 -5.66 -33.54
CA SER A 742 -32.01 -5.80 -33.57
C SER A 742 -32.49 -7.23 -33.81
N MET A 743 -33.65 -7.51 -33.22
CA MET A 743 -34.49 -8.69 -33.41
C MET A 743 -35.53 -8.42 -34.54
N PRO A 744 -36.26 -9.44 -35.02
CA PRO A 744 -37.19 -9.25 -36.14
C PRO A 744 -38.21 -8.10 -35.98
N PRO A 745 -38.82 -7.86 -34.79
CA PRO A 745 -39.71 -6.70 -34.59
C PRO A 745 -38.97 -5.35 -34.75
N GLY A 746 -37.77 -5.24 -34.18
CA GLY A 746 -36.94 -4.04 -34.31
C GLY A 746 -36.45 -3.80 -35.74
N ASP A 747 -36.16 -4.86 -36.51
CA ASP A 747 -35.80 -4.76 -37.93
C ASP A 747 -36.95 -4.17 -38.76
N GLU A 748 -38.19 -4.55 -38.46
CA GLU A 748 -39.38 -4.00 -39.12
C GLU A 748 -39.62 -2.54 -38.72
N LEU A 749 -39.48 -2.22 -37.43
CA LEU A 749 -39.63 -0.87 -36.92
C LEU A 749 -38.59 0.08 -37.52
N MET A 750 -37.32 -0.30 -37.53
CA MET A 750 -36.25 0.49 -38.17
C MET A 750 -36.50 0.68 -39.66
N ARG A 751 -36.99 -0.34 -40.37
CA ARG A 751 -37.34 -0.24 -41.79
C ARG A 751 -38.45 0.77 -42.04
N LYS A 752 -39.47 0.84 -41.17
CA LYS A 752 -40.56 1.84 -41.24
C LYS A 752 -40.03 3.27 -41.15
N PHE A 753 -38.99 3.50 -40.35
CA PHE A 753 -38.36 4.81 -40.16
C PHE A 753 -37.20 5.09 -41.13
N GLY A 754 -36.84 4.14 -42.00
CA GLY A 754 -35.71 4.28 -42.93
C GLY A 754 -34.34 4.23 -42.25
N ILE A 755 -34.24 3.56 -41.10
CA ILE A 755 -33.02 3.50 -40.29
C ILE A 755 -32.20 2.26 -40.71
N SER A 756 -30.95 2.49 -41.09
CA SER A 756 -30.02 1.43 -41.44
C SER A 756 -29.53 0.68 -40.21
N LYS A 757 -29.59 -0.65 -40.25
CA LYS A 757 -29.06 -1.53 -39.18
C LYS A 757 -27.55 -1.41 -38.99
N ARG A 758 -26.83 -1.11 -40.07
CA ARG A 758 -25.37 -0.96 -40.15
C ARG A 758 -25.05 0.39 -40.75
N PHE A 759 -24.12 1.11 -40.12
CA PHE A 759 -23.70 2.42 -40.58
C PHE A 759 -22.24 2.71 -40.18
N PRO A 760 -21.51 3.57 -40.89
CA PRO A 760 -20.12 3.87 -40.60
C PRO A 760 -19.96 4.51 -39.21
N ALA A 761 -19.03 3.97 -38.43
CA ALA A 761 -18.67 4.49 -37.12
C ALA A 761 -17.40 5.35 -37.18
N ILE A 762 -16.40 4.91 -37.96
CA ILE A 762 -15.16 5.64 -38.18
C ILE A 762 -14.85 5.61 -39.67
N VAL A 763 -14.70 6.80 -40.23
CA VAL A 763 -14.49 7.05 -41.65
C VAL A 763 -13.24 7.89 -41.84
N HIS A 764 -12.46 7.59 -42.87
CA HIS A 764 -11.41 8.50 -43.32
C HIS A 764 -11.21 8.44 -44.84
N ASP A 765 -10.58 9.46 -45.38
CA ASP A 765 -10.15 9.52 -46.77
C ASP A 765 -8.85 8.74 -47.04
N ASP A 766 -8.51 8.53 -48.32
CA ASP A 766 -7.25 7.91 -48.73
C ASP A 766 -6.06 8.73 -48.20
N GLY A 767 -5.29 8.15 -47.28
CA GLY A 767 -4.14 8.80 -46.63
C GLY A 767 -4.41 9.39 -45.23
N CYS A 768 -5.63 9.23 -44.68
CA CYS A 768 -6.01 9.70 -43.33
C CYS A 768 -5.82 11.22 -43.13
N GLN A 769 -6.07 12.02 -44.16
CA GLN A 769 -6.05 13.49 -44.07
C GLN A 769 -7.32 14.02 -43.39
N HIS A 770 -8.45 13.37 -43.60
CA HIS A 770 -9.75 13.74 -43.04
C HIS A 770 -10.39 12.54 -42.36
N MET A 771 -10.85 12.70 -41.12
CA MET A 771 -11.40 11.61 -40.31
C MET A 771 -12.67 12.06 -39.60
N TYR A 772 -13.68 11.20 -39.59
CA TYR A 772 -14.92 11.41 -38.85
C TYR A 772 -15.23 10.22 -37.93
N VAL A 773 -15.60 10.52 -36.68
CA VAL A 773 -15.98 9.53 -35.66
C VAL A 773 -17.43 9.80 -35.26
N ALA A 774 -18.34 8.89 -35.65
CA ALA A 774 -19.78 9.08 -35.50
C ALA A 774 -20.29 8.91 -34.06
N GLY A 775 -19.52 8.27 -33.17
CA GLY A 775 -19.87 8.13 -31.77
C GLY A 775 -19.20 9.20 -30.91
N ASP A 776 -19.89 9.71 -29.90
CA ASP A 776 -19.27 10.57 -28.90
C ASP A 776 -18.38 9.72 -27.98
N MET A 777 -17.13 9.58 -28.41
CA MET A 777 -16.08 8.85 -27.71
C MET A 777 -15.24 9.77 -26.83
N ALA A 778 -15.44 11.09 -26.91
CA ALA A 778 -14.67 12.10 -26.18
C ALA A 778 -15.24 12.38 -24.78
N ASP A 779 -16.56 12.22 -24.60
CA ASP A 779 -17.20 12.29 -23.28
C ASP A 779 -16.98 11.00 -22.47
N GLY A 780 -16.65 11.17 -21.20
CA GLY A 780 -16.31 10.12 -20.27
C GLY A 780 -16.18 10.61 -18.83
N GLN A 781 -16.46 9.73 -17.86
CA GLN A 781 -16.31 10.04 -16.43
C GLN A 781 -14.99 9.52 -15.83
N GLU A 782 -14.12 8.86 -16.60
CA GLU A 782 -12.93 8.22 -16.05
C GLU A 782 -11.80 9.19 -15.70
N THR A 783 -11.04 8.85 -14.64
CA THR A 783 -9.86 9.63 -14.25
C THR A 783 -8.66 9.31 -15.14
N LEU A 784 -8.34 10.23 -16.06
CA LEU A 784 -7.28 10.05 -17.05
C LEU A 784 -5.86 10.13 -16.46
N GLY A 785 -5.69 10.60 -15.24
CA GLY A 785 -4.38 10.66 -14.57
C GLY A 785 -3.45 11.72 -15.15
N LEU A 786 -2.15 11.61 -14.85
CA LEU A 786 -1.15 12.61 -15.26
C LEU A 786 -0.70 12.40 -16.72
N PRO A 787 -0.88 13.37 -17.65
CA PRO A 787 -0.56 13.20 -19.07
C PRO A 787 0.95 13.11 -19.36
N TRP A 788 1.79 13.60 -18.44
CA TRP A 788 3.26 13.61 -18.61
C TRP A 788 3.96 12.30 -18.24
N LEU A 789 3.24 11.21 -18.01
CA LEU A 789 3.85 9.91 -17.75
C LEU A 789 4.07 9.17 -19.08
N TRP A 790 5.33 9.06 -19.50
CA TRP A 790 5.70 8.33 -20.71
C TRP A 790 5.31 6.84 -20.63
N GLY A 791 4.79 6.28 -21.73
CA GLY A 791 4.41 4.87 -21.84
C GLY A 791 3.03 4.49 -21.29
N VAL A 792 2.34 5.40 -20.57
CA VAL A 792 1.00 5.15 -20.02
C VAL A 792 -0.03 4.77 -21.09
N PRO A 793 -0.15 5.44 -22.26
CA PRO A 793 -1.11 5.03 -23.28
C PRO A 793 -0.90 3.59 -23.78
N THR A 794 0.35 3.18 -23.97
CA THR A 794 0.71 1.82 -24.40
C THR A 794 0.36 0.79 -23.33
N LEU A 795 0.70 1.08 -22.08
CA LEU A 795 0.40 0.21 -20.94
C LEU A 795 -1.11 0.07 -20.73
N ARG A 796 -1.86 1.18 -20.76
CA ARG A 796 -3.32 1.18 -20.64
C ARG A 796 -4.00 0.45 -21.80
N ARG A 797 -3.48 0.58 -23.03
CA ARG A 797 -3.94 -0.23 -24.17
C ARG A 797 -3.74 -1.73 -23.92
N GLY A 798 -2.58 -2.13 -23.39
CA GLY A 798 -2.30 -3.50 -23.00
C GLY A 798 -3.28 -4.01 -21.94
N MET A 799 -3.48 -3.23 -20.86
CA MET A 799 -4.46 -3.56 -19.81
C MET A 799 -5.89 -3.66 -20.33
N ALA A 800 -6.30 -2.76 -21.22
CA ALA A 800 -7.60 -2.81 -21.87
C ALA A 800 -7.77 -4.08 -22.69
N SER A 801 -6.73 -4.53 -23.42
CA SER A 801 -6.77 -5.78 -24.20
C SER A 801 -6.85 -7.04 -23.33
N LEU A 802 -6.34 -6.99 -22.09
CA LEU A 802 -6.44 -8.07 -21.11
C LEU A 802 -7.77 -8.06 -20.33
N GLY A 803 -8.67 -7.11 -20.61
CA GLY A 803 -9.97 -7.00 -19.91
C GLY A 803 -9.87 -6.52 -18.46
N ILE A 804 -8.76 -5.89 -18.07
CA ILE A 804 -8.53 -5.39 -16.70
C ILE A 804 -9.33 -4.10 -16.42
N MET A 805 -9.73 -3.39 -17.47
CA MET A 805 -10.41 -2.09 -17.40
C MET A 805 -11.93 -2.21 -17.66
N PRO A 806 -12.75 -1.29 -17.11
CA PRO A 806 -14.18 -1.18 -17.44
C PRO A 806 -14.42 -0.99 -18.94
N GLU A 807 -15.61 -1.38 -19.41
CA GLU A 807 -15.91 -1.47 -20.84
C GLU A 807 -15.77 -0.14 -21.59
N GLU A 808 -16.31 0.94 -21.05
CA GLU A 808 -16.23 2.29 -21.62
C GLU A 808 -14.76 2.78 -21.69
N THR A 809 -13.96 2.47 -20.67
CA THR A 809 -12.53 2.79 -20.66
C THR A 809 -11.74 1.96 -21.67
N ARG A 810 -12.18 0.74 -21.99
CA ARG A 810 -11.55 -0.07 -23.04
C ARG A 810 -11.73 0.58 -24.41
N LEU A 811 -12.90 1.17 -24.70
CA LEU A 811 -13.16 1.89 -25.96
C LEU A 811 -12.12 3.01 -26.16
N LEU A 812 -11.88 3.81 -25.12
CA LEU A 812 -10.88 4.87 -25.12
C LEU A 812 -9.49 4.35 -25.53
N TRP A 813 -8.95 3.35 -24.83
CA TRP A 813 -7.56 2.93 -25.05
C TRP A 813 -7.36 2.02 -26.26
N GLN A 814 -8.40 1.29 -26.67
CA GLN A 814 -8.33 0.36 -27.79
C GLN A 814 -8.65 1.00 -29.14
N ILE A 815 -9.50 2.04 -29.18
CA ILE A 815 -9.98 2.65 -30.42
C ILE A 815 -9.64 4.14 -30.45
N TYR A 816 -10.24 4.94 -29.55
CA TYR A 816 -10.17 6.40 -29.61
C TYR A 816 -8.74 6.95 -29.52
N ALA A 817 -7.99 6.58 -28.48
CA ALA A 817 -6.63 7.01 -28.25
C ALA A 817 -5.66 6.63 -29.38
N PRO A 818 -5.63 5.37 -29.89
CA PRO A 818 -4.84 5.04 -31.06
C PRO A 818 -5.16 5.88 -32.31
N LEU A 819 -6.43 6.16 -32.59
CA LEU A 819 -6.84 6.92 -33.76
C LEU A 819 -6.36 8.37 -33.67
N LEU A 820 -6.69 9.04 -32.56
CA LEU A 820 -6.31 10.44 -32.36
C LEU A 820 -4.78 10.61 -32.29
N LEU A 821 -4.07 9.73 -31.57
CA LEU A 821 -2.60 9.77 -31.51
C LEU A 821 -1.97 9.52 -32.89
N LYS A 822 -2.51 8.61 -33.70
CA LYS A 822 -2.02 8.39 -35.07
C LYS A 822 -2.19 9.64 -35.93
N MET A 823 -3.28 10.38 -35.78
CA MET A 823 -3.51 11.62 -36.52
C MET A 823 -2.60 12.77 -36.08
N ILE A 824 -2.33 12.88 -34.77
CA ILE A 824 -1.40 13.86 -34.21
C ILE A 824 0.05 13.55 -34.61
N GLU A 825 0.44 12.27 -34.56
CA GLU A 825 1.81 11.82 -34.84
C GLU A 825 2.09 11.58 -36.33
N ALA A 826 1.06 11.57 -37.19
CA ALA A 826 1.22 11.48 -38.64
C ALA A 826 2.02 12.68 -39.17
N ASP A 827 3.19 12.40 -39.75
CA ASP A 827 4.13 13.38 -40.27
C ASP A 827 3.70 13.82 -41.68
N LYS A 828 3.95 15.08 -42.05
CA LYS A 828 3.66 15.63 -43.40
C LYS A 828 4.52 15.01 -44.51
N ARG A 829 5.28 13.94 -44.22
CA ARG A 829 6.13 13.23 -45.18
C ARG A 829 5.40 12.01 -45.76
N GLN A 830 4.42 12.29 -46.61
CA GLN A 830 4.19 11.50 -47.82
C GLN A 830 4.07 12.46 -48.98
#